data_AF-A0A2N0FTL4-F1
#
_entry.id   AF-A0A2N0FTL4-F1
#
_cell.length_a   1.000
_cell.length_b   1.000
_cell.length_c   1.000
_cell.angle_alpha   90.00
_cell.angle_beta   90.00
_cell.angle_gamma   90.00
#
_symmetry.space_group_name_H-M   'P 1'
#
loop_
_entity.id
_entity.type
_entity.pdbx_description
1 polymer ?
#
loop_
_entity_poly.entity_id
_entity_poly.type
_entity_poly.pdbx_seq_one_letter_code
_entity_poly.pdbx_strand_id
1 'polypeptide(L)'
;MDDRKMAFSAMLISTALFLAIGFLDYYALMRYHGWGGNIAQITYESLGRFELLTRPFYSRLLLLMLVTGSVMLYNPKKKEGKSFGKGLAIYTLGCAFLVFSDAFAFETLQRIWGSLSMYFLGFLFSLSGAIHLFQVMNFTNPSKKDPFNEENETFLQMEERIETPYSVNIPYEYRYKKKIRKGWINFVNLFRALLIIGTPGSGKSFALIEEIIEQLINKLFTLLIYDFKFDTLSKITYNYWLRKKEQLKNNPEKLSLLPEFYVICFDNVEKSHRCNPINPYLLKSQTDASDAATIIMKNLNREWIKRNDFFSKSAISFVSGLIWYLKKKSEERGVNICTLPHVIILSTVNIEYLLHIMLVDIEVRSLMIPFKDALDREAVQQLAGQTASAQISLSMLANKEIFYIMTGNDFQLDLNNPKKPKILCIQNNPDRSEIYSAPIGLYINKILQVVNKPGGRPLGLVLDELPTLFIMGLRKIIDTGRSHYVATILGIQSITQLIADYGKELAEVIFDNCSNVFSGAAKGETARRMSEIFGKIHQEKQSKTISRNDTTTNISTAMLEILPKSKITGMSTGHFGGIVADTFESPIKNKLSYGLVRPNMESKKIQAKYDIPIIQNFKLENHDALVSEKMKSFRKLKFHNSLAEIDVNQVDYIDFYNSYLEGFAEKHYREQDDRETFIALVKELSLFDHLQTIDELINEGNLKPNLEDFVFDLVDRMFIQKEIDRVLNDNFTKVLHDIDELVRDEYYEITGENLESAIFDKNKIGDEVDEAINQEREVSYHYTQQLQTVDSTEKPTFDGNDTVEDARLFVNHNEDDNIYYSSYPVEEIQSQ
;
A
#
# COMPACT_ATOMS: atom_id res chain seq x y z
N MET A 1 20.62 -43.95 -44.21
CA MET A 1 20.40 -44.22 -45.66
C MET A 1 19.58 -45.48 -45.87
N ASP A 2 19.64 -46.44 -44.93
CA ASP A 2 18.89 -47.70 -44.98
C ASP A 2 17.37 -47.55 -44.81
N ASP A 3 16.89 -46.62 -43.97
CA ASP A 3 15.44 -46.43 -43.78
C ASP A 3 14.70 -45.94 -45.02
N ARG A 4 15.34 -45.09 -45.86
CA ARG A 4 14.73 -44.65 -47.12
C ARG A 4 14.65 -45.79 -48.13
N LYS A 5 15.69 -46.64 -48.22
CA LYS A 5 15.65 -47.82 -49.09
C LYS A 5 14.55 -48.78 -48.65
N MET A 6 14.42 -49.03 -47.34
CA MET A 6 13.32 -49.83 -46.78
C MET A 6 11.94 -49.21 -47.05
N ALA A 7 11.79 -47.89 -46.93
CA ALA A 7 10.54 -47.21 -47.26
C ALA A 7 10.15 -47.33 -48.73
N PHE A 8 11.12 -47.14 -49.65
CA PHE A 8 10.88 -47.34 -51.09
C PHE A 8 10.54 -48.80 -51.41
N SER A 9 11.20 -49.77 -50.77
CA SER A 9 10.84 -51.19 -50.89
C SER A 9 9.43 -51.47 -50.35
N ALA A 10 9.04 -50.91 -49.21
CA ALA A 10 7.69 -51.07 -48.65
C ALA A 10 6.61 -50.44 -49.55
N MET A 11 6.88 -49.28 -50.15
CA MET A 11 5.97 -48.66 -51.12
C MET A 11 5.82 -49.51 -52.39
N LEU A 12 6.92 -50.08 -52.90
CA LEU A 12 6.89 -51.02 -54.02
C LEU A 12 6.09 -52.28 -53.69
N ILE A 13 6.25 -52.84 -52.49
CA ILE A 13 5.47 -53.99 -52.01
C ILE A 13 3.97 -53.64 -51.94
N SER A 14 3.61 -52.47 -51.40
CA SER A 14 2.20 -52.04 -51.34
C SER A 14 1.58 -51.86 -52.73
N THR A 15 2.38 -51.40 -53.71
CA THR A 15 1.96 -51.23 -55.11
C THR A 15 1.84 -52.58 -55.82
N ALA A 16 2.78 -53.50 -55.59
CA ALA A 16 2.72 -54.86 -56.12
C ALA A 16 1.50 -55.61 -55.59
N LEU A 17 1.19 -55.47 -54.30
CA LEU A 17 -0.01 -56.04 -53.71
C LEU A 17 -1.29 -55.42 -54.27
N PHE A 18 -1.33 -54.09 -54.46
CA PHE A 18 -2.47 -53.41 -55.09
C PHE A 18 -2.76 -53.98 -56.49
N LEU A 19 -1.70 -54.20 -57.29
CA LEU A 19 -1.82 -54.80 -58.62
C LEU A 19 -2.25 -56.27 -58.56
N ALA A 20 -1.73 -57.04 -57.60
CA ALA A 20 -2.07 -58.45 -57.44
C ALA A 20 -3.55 -58.65 -57.05
N ILE A 21 -4.06 -57.85 -56.11
CA ILE A 21 -5.47 -57.88 -55.69
C ILE A 21 -6.37 -57.42 -56.83
N GLY A 22 -6.02 -56.32 -57.51
CA GLY A 22 -6.79 -55.84 -58.68
C GLY A 22 -6.80 -56.85 -59.83
N PHE A 23 -5.69 -57.56 -60.07
CA PHE A 23 -5.65 -58.61 -61.07
C PHE A 23 -6.57 -59.79 -60.72
N LEU A 24 -6.60 -60.22 -59.46
CA LEU A 24 -7.48 -61.30 -58.99
C LEU A 24 -8.96 -60.91 -59.07
N ASP A 25 -9.33 -59.75 -58.54
CA ASP A 25 -10.73 -59.31 -58.43
C ASP A 25 -11.37 -59.01 -59.79
N TYR A 26 -10.60 -58.49 -60.75
CA TYR A 26 -11.09 -58.07 -62.07
C TYR A 26 -10.63 -58.98 -63.21
N TYR A 27 -10.10 -60.17 -62.93
CA TYR A 27 -9.67 -61.16 -63.94
C TYR A 27 -10.79 -61.53 -64.92
N ALA A 28 -12.03 -61.63 -64.43
CA ALA A 28 -13.21 -61.92 -65.27
C ALA A 28 -13.45 -60.84 -66.34
N LEU A 29 -13.18 -59.57 -66.01
CA LEU A 29 -13.27 -58.45 -66.96
C LEU A 29 -12.18 -58.55 -68.05
N MET A 30 -10.96 -58.94 -67.67
CA MET A 30 -9.87 -59.17 -68.63
C MET A 30 -10.17 -60.32 -69.60
N ARG A 31 -10.79 -61.39 -69.11
CA ARG A 31 -11.21 -62.52 -69.96
C ARG A 31 -12.32 -62.11 -70.93
N TYR A 32 -13.26 -61.27 -70.49
CA TYR A 32 -14.34 -60.73 -71.34
C TYR A 32 -13.81 -59.88 -72.52
N HIS A 33 -12.76 -59.10 -72.31
CA HIS A 33 -12.12 -58.29 -73.36
C HIS A 33 -11.09 -59.04 -74.22
N GLY A 34 -10.97 -60.36 -74.05
CA GLY A 34 -10.07 -61.20 -74.87
C GLY A 34 -8.60 -61.14 -74.47
N TRP A 35 -8.26 -60.63 -73.27
CA TRP A 35 -6.88 -60.47 -72.79
C TRP A 35 -6.38 -61.66 -71.94
N GLY A 36 -7.13 -62.77 -71.90
CA GLY A 36 -6.82 -63.95 -71.09
C GLY A 36 -5.93 -64.99 -71.80
N GLY A 37 -4.64 -64.70 -71.97
CA GLY A 37 -3.66 -65.70 -72.45
C GLY A 37 -3.27 -66.75 -71.38
N ASN A 38 -2.61 -67.84 -71.78
CA ASN A 38 -2.18 -68.93 -70.88
C ASN A 38 -1.39 -68.44 -69.64
N ILE A 39 -0.56 -67.40 -69.82
CA ILE A 39 0.23 -66.81 -68.72
C ILE A 39 -0.68 -66.15 -67.68
N ALA A 40 -1.73 -65.44 -68.10
CA ALA A 40 -2.66 -64.77 -67.20
C ALA A 40 -3.48 -65.79 -66.39
N GLN A 41 -3.86 -66.90 -67.01
CA GLN A 41 -4.54 -68.00 -66.33
C GLN A 41 -3.65 -68.67 -65.28
N ILE A 42 -2.41 -69.01 -65.63
CA ILE A 42 -1.43 -69.58 -64.68
C ILE A 42 -1.21 -68.62 -63.51
N THR A 43 -1.13 -67.31 -63.78
CA THR A 43 -0.92 -66.28 -62.77
C THR A 43 -2.13 -66.15 -61.84
N TYR A 44 -3.35 -66.21 -62.38
CA TYR A 44 -4.59 -66.21 -61.61
C TYR A 44 -4.70 -67.45 -60.71
N GLU A 45 -4.43 -68.64 -61.25
CA GLU A 45 -4.44 -69.90 -60.49
C GLU A 45 -3.36 -69.93 -59.41
N SER A 46 -2.19 -69.32 -59.65
CA SER A 46 -1.09 -69.23 -58.67
C SER A 46 -1.41 -68.26 -57.54
N LEU A 47 -1.87 -67.04 -57.85
CA LEU A 47 -2.26 -66.03 -56.87
C LEU A 47 -3.51 -66.44 -56.07
N GLY A 48 -4.42 -67.19 -56.71
CA GLY A 48 -5.63 -67.73 -56.09
C GLY A 48 -5.40 -68.81 -55.03
N ARG A 49 -4.18 -69.37 -54.93
CA ARG A 49 -3.80 -70.30 -53.84
C ARG A 49 -3.61 -69.59 -52.49
N PHE A 50 -3.47 -68.26 -52.48
CA PHE A 50 -3.33 -67.49 -51.25
C PHE A 50 -4.70 -67.07 -50.71
N GLU A 51 -5.19 -67.78 -49.69
CA GLU A 51 -6.53 -67.59 -49.11
C GLU A 51 -6.78 -66.16 -48.58
N LEU A 52 -5.72 -65.45 -48.17
CA LEU A 52 -5.79 -64.05 -47.71
C LEU A 52 -6.04 -63.05 -48.85
N LEU A 53 -5.64 -63.36 -50.08
CA LEU A 53 -5.84 -62.48 -51.25
C LEU A 53 -7.19 -62.72 -51.91
N THR A 54 -7.71 -63.95 -51.82
CA THR A 54 -9.00 -64.32 -52.42
C THR A 54 -10.20 -63.91 -51.58
N ARG A 55 -10.00 -63.59 -50.31
CA ARG A 55 -11.03 -62.99 -49.47
C ARG A 55 -10.98 -61.46 -49.59
N PRO A 56 -11.90 -60.84 -50.34
CA PRO A 56 -12.79 -59.98 -49.62
C PRO A 56 -12.21 -58.75 -48.95
N PHE A 57 -12.81 -58.52 -47.80
CA PHE A 57 -12.37 -57.65 -46.76
C PHE A 57 -10.88 -57.80 -46.35
N TYR A 58 -10.35 -59.03 -46.27
CA TYR A 58 -9.00 -59.28 -45.74
C TYR A 58 -7.89 -58.77 -46.66
N SER A 59 -8.07 -58.88 -47.98
CA SER A 59 -7.07 -58.39 -48.94
C SER A 59 -6.96 -56.86 -48.93
N ARG A 60 -8.10 -56.14 -48.81
CA ARG A 60 -8.14 -54.67 -48.72
C ARG A 60 -7.64 -54.17 -47.37
N LEU A 61 -7.91 -54.90 -46.29
CA LEU A 61 -7.34 -54.62 -44.98
C LEU A 61 -5.81 -54.77 -45.00
N LEU A 62 -5.29 -55.84 -45.60
CA LEU A 62 -3.85 -56.08 -45.73
C LEU A 62 -3.19 -55.00 -46.60
N LEU A 63 -3.84 -54.59 -47.69
CA LEU A 63 -3.41 -53.45 -48.51
C LEU A 63 -3.36 -52.14 -47.71
N LEU A 64 -4.39 -51.82 -46.93
CA LEU A 64 -4.43 -50.63 -46.06
C LEU A 64 -3.32 -50.66 -45.00
N MET A 65 -3.05 -51.82 -44.40
CA MET A 65 -1.95 -51.98 -43.44
C MET A 65 -0.59 -51.71 -44.09
N LEU A 66 -0.34 -52.24 -45.30
CA LEU A 66 0.93 -52.01 -46.00
C LEU A 66 1.07 -50.58 -46.53
N VAL A 67 -0.01 -49.94 -47.00
CA VAL A 67 0.00 -48.53 -47.39
C VAL A 67 0.33 -47.66 -46.18
N THR A 68 -0.34 -47.89 -45.05
CA THR A 68 -0.12 -47.11 -43.83
C THR A 68 1.29 -47.36 -43.27
N GLY A 69 1.73 -48.61 -43.23
CA GLY A 69 3.07 -49.01 -42.78
C GLY A 69 4.17 -48.45 -43.68
N SER A 70 4.02 -48.52 -45.01
CA SER A 70 5.00 -47.97 -45.95
C SER A 70 5.11 -46.45 -45.87
N VAL A 71 4.00 -45.74 -45.68
CA VAL A 71 4.01 -44.29 -45.44
C VAL A 71 4.66 -43.95 -44.09
N MET A 72 4.41 -44.75 -43.05
CA MET A 72 5.04 -44.58 -41.75
C MET A 72 6.57 -44.76 -41.83
N LEU A 73 7.04 -45.78 -42.54
CA LEU A 73 8.47 -46.01 -42.84
C LEU A 73 9.07 -44.89 -43.69
N TYR A 74 8.29 -44.32 -44.62
CA TYR A 74 8.72 -43.18 -45.45
C TYR A 74 8.89 -41.88 -44.65
N ASN A 75 8.20 -41.74 -43.52
CA ASN A 75 8.22 -40.58 -42.62
C ASN A 75 8.12 -39.24 -43.39
N PRO A 76 6.93 -38.92 -43.94
CA PRO A 76 6.77 -37.86 -44.92
C PRO A 76 7.12 -36.46 -44.38
N LYS A 77 7.69 -35.63 -45.26
CA LYS A 77 8.16 -34.26 -44.95
C LYS A 77 7.07 -33.40 -44.30
N LYS A 78 7.31 -32.94 -43.08
CA LYS A 78 6.41 -32.04 -42.35
C LYS A 78 6.27 -30.71 -43.09
N LYS A 79 5.04 -30.20 -43.23
CA LYS A 79 4.73 -28.93 -43.90
C LYS A 79 3.82 -28.09 -43.03
N GLU A 80 4.15 -26.81 -42.86
CA GLU A 80 3.32 -25.84 -42.15
C GLU A 80 2.00 -25.58 -42.90
N GLY A 81 0.90 -25.36 -42.16
CA GLY A 81 -0.42 -25.04 -42.73
C GLY A 81 -1.33 -26.22 -43.08
N LYS A 82 -0.87 -27.47 -42.91
CA LYS A 82 -1.69 -28.68 -43.12
C LYS A 82 -2.52 -29.02 -41.87
N SER A 83 -3.82 -29.28 -42.04
CA SER A 83 -4.74 -29.63 -40.95
C SER A 83 -4.87 -31.14 -40.77
N PHE A 84 -4.91 -31.60 -39.51
CA PHE A 84 -5.15 -33.00 -39.15
C PHE A 84 -6.51 -33.49 -39.66
N GLY A 85 -7.56 -32.65 -39.53
CA GLY A 85 -8.92 -33.00 -39.96
C GLY A 85 -9.03 -33.26 -41.46
N LYS A 86 -8.32 -32.47 -42.29
CA LYS A 86 -8.26 -32.70 -43.75
C LYS A 86 -7.56 -34.01 -44.09
N GLY A 87 -6.46 -34.33 -43.40
CA GLY A 87 -5.73 -35.59 -43.60
C GLY A 87 -6.56 -36.81 -43.21
N LEU A 88 -7.24 -36.73 -42.05
CA LEU A 88 -8.12 -37.79 -41.58
C LEU A 88 -9.29 -38.02 -42.53
N ALA A 89 -9.95 -36.95 -42.99
CA ALA A 89 -11.07 -37.05 -43.93
C ALA A 89 -10.69 -37.73 -45.26
N ILE A 90 -9.54 -37.37 -45.84
CA ILE A 90 -9.04 -37.99 -47.08
C ILE A 90 -8.71 -39.47 -46.85
N TYR A 91 -8.10 -39.81 -45.72
CA TYR A 91 -7.77 -41.19 -45.39
C TYR A 91 -9.02 -42.05 -45.16
N THR A 92 -10.02 -41.53 -44.42
CA THR A 92 -11.30 -42.22 -44.20
C THR A 92 -12.07 -42.39 -45.50
N LEU A 93 -12.03 -41.39 -46.41
CA LEU A 93 -12.64 -41.48 -47.73
C LEU A 93 -11.97 -42.57 -48.59
N GLY A 94 -10.64 -42.67 -48.54
CA GLY A 94 -9.90 -43.75 -49.22
C GLY A 94 -10.23 -45.14 -48.68
N CYS A 95 -10.32 -45.29 -47.35
CA CYS A 95 -10.74 -46.54 -46.73
C CYS A 95 -12.17 -46.92 -47.11
N ALA A 96 -13.08 -45.94 -47.12
CA ALA A 96 -14.47 -46.17 -47.53
C ALA A 96 -14.55 -46.67 -48.98
N PHE A 97 -13.85 -46.04 -49.94
CA PHE A 97 -13.85 -46.50 -51.33
C PHE A 97 -13.25 -47.89 -51.52
N LEU A 98 -12.23 -48.27 -50.75
CA LEU A 98 -11.67 -49.63 -50.79
C LEU A 98 -12.60 -50.69 -50.21
N VAL A 99 -13.43 -50.35 -49.23
CA VAL A 99 -14.43 -51.29 -48.67
C VAL A 99 -15.66 -51.34 -49.58
N PHE A 100 -16.13 -50.20 -50.09
CA PHE A 100 -17.30 -50.13 -50.96
C PHE A 100 -17.05 -50.67 -52.36
N SER A 101 -15.81 -50.72 -52.86
CA SER A 101 -15.52 -51.38 -54.14
C SER A 101 -15.99 -52.83 -54.17
N ASP A 102 -16.01 -53.50 -53.02
CA ASP A 102 -16.46 -54.88 -52.88
C ASP A 102 -17.98 -55.03 -52.73
N ALA A 103 -18.65 -54.01 -52.17
CA ALA A 103 -20.10 -54.02 -51.96
C ALA A 103 -20.90 -54.00 -53.28
N PHE A 104 -20.31 -53.50 -54.36
CA PHE A 104 -20.88 -53.57 -55.72
C PHE A 104 -20.62 -54.94 -56.34
N ALA A 105 -21.20 -56.00 -55.75
CA ALA A 105 -21.08 -57.36 -56.27
C ALA A 105 -21.66 -57.47 -57.70
N PHE A 106 -21.00 -58.33 -58.48
CA PHE A 106 -20.98 -58.42 -59.94
C PHE A 106 -22.31 -58.86 -60.59
N GLU A 107 -23.22 -57.91 -60.84
CA GLU A 107 -24.46 -58.20 -61.61
C GLU A 107 -24.47 -57.57 -63.02
N THR A 108 -23.70 -56.52 -63.28
CA THR A 108 -23.74 -55.78 -64.56
C THR A 108 -22.38 -55.22 -64.92
N LEU A 109 -22.01 -55.22 -66.21
CA LEU A 109 -20.69 -54.74 -66.70
C LEU A 109 -20.36 -53.30 -66.24
N GLN A 110 -21.36 -52.42 -66.18
CA GLN A 110 -21.20 -51.04 -65.69
C GLN A 110 -20.79 -50.97 -64.21
N ARG A 111 -21.34 -51.85 -63.36
CA ARG A 111 -20.99 -51.91 -61.93
C ARG A 111 -19.55 -52.41 -61.70
N ILE A 112 -19.05 -53.30 -62.57
CA ILE A 112 -17.66 -53.78 -62.51
C ILE A 112 -16.68 -52.64 -62.81
N TRP A 113 -16.94 -51.82 -63.84
CA TRP A 113 -16.13 -50.64 -64.14
C TRP A 113 -16.21 -49.57 -63.02
N GLY A 114 -17.37 -49.42 -62.39
CA GLY A 114 -17.54 -48.55 -61.22
C GLY A 114 -16.72 -49.04 -60.01
N SER A 115 -16.77 -50.33 -59.72
CA SER A 115 -16.00 -50.99 -58.65
C SER A 115 -14.49 -50.83 -58.87
N LEU A 116 -13.99 -51.04 -60.10
CA LEU A 116 -12.58 -50.83 -60.45
C LEU A 116 -12.13 -49.38 -60.24
N SER A 117 -12.98 -48.42 -60.61
CA SER A 117 -12.70 -47.00 -60.41
C SER A 117 -12.63 -46.64 -58.93
N MET A 118 -13.56 -47.16 -58.12
CA MET A 118 -13.54 -46.98 -56.66
C MET A 118 -12.32 -47.61 -56.00
N TYR A 119 -11.90 -48.80 -56.46
CA TYR A 119 -10.69 -49.46 -55.96
C TYR A 119 -9.43 -48.61 -56.22
N PHE A 120 -9.30 -48.04 -57.42
CA PHE A 120 -8.18 -47.17 -57.78
C PHE A 120 -8.18 -45.84 -57.01
N LEU A 121 -9.33 -45.16 -56.94
CA LEU A 121 -9.52 -43.92 -56.16
C LEU A 121 -9.29 -44.16 -54.66
N GLY A 122 -9.74 -45.30 -54.14
CA GLY A 122 -9.56 -45.71 -52.76
C GLY A 122 -8.08 -45.87 -52.39
N PHE A 123 -7.28 -46.52 -53.26
CA PHE A 123 -5.84 -46.62 -53.06
C PHE A 123 -5.14 -45.25 -53.07
N LEU A 124 -5.45 -44.39 -54.05
CA LEU A 124 -4.84 -43.05 -54.14
C LEU A 124 -5.19 -42.16 -52.94
N PHE A 125 -6.45 -42.16 -52.49
CA PHE A 125 -6.86 -41.40 -51.32
C PHE A 125 -6.32 -41.97 -50.01
N SER A 126 -6.22 -43.30 -49.88
CA SER A 126 -5.57 -43.92 -48.72
C SER A 126 -4.09 -43.52 -48.63
N LEU A 127 -3.36 -43.58 -49.75
CA LEU A 127 -1.94 -43.18 -49.81
C LEU A 127 -1.76 -41.67 -49.53
N SER A 128 -2.52 -40.82 -50.20
CA SER A 128 -2.46 -39.36 -50.04
C SER A 128 -2.90 -38.92 -48.63
N GLY A 129 -3.96 -39.53 -48.10
CA GLY A 129 -4.48 -39.30 -46.75
C GLY A 129 -3.48 -39.72 -45.68
N ALA A 130 -2.88 -40.91 -45.81
CA ALA A 130 -1.83 -41.37 -44.90
C ALA A 130 -0.63 -40.41 -44.91
N ILE A 131 -0.14 -40.01 -46.10
CA ILE A 131 0.96 -39.04 -46.21
C ILE A 131 0.59 -37.73 -45.50
N HIS A 132 -0.60 -37.20 -45.74
CA HIS A 132 -1.05 -35.95 -45.13
C HIS A 132 -1.18 -36.06 -43.59
N LEU A 133 -1.62 -37.20 -43.08
CA LEU A 133 -1.79 -37.45 -41.66
C LEU A 133 -0.44 -37.52 -40.92
N PHE A 134 0.54 -38.24 -41.49
CA PHE A 134 1.89 -38.32 -40.96
C PHE A 134 2.70 -37.02 -41.11
N GLN A 135 2.36 -36.15 -42.07
CA GLN A 135 2.98 -34.82 -42.20
C GLN A 135 2.58 -33.83 -41.08
N VAL A 136 1.42 -34.05 -40.45
CA VAL A 136 0.88 -33.18 -39.39
C VAL A 136 1.18 -33.75 -38.00
N MET A 137 1.36 -35.07 -37.89
CA MET A 137 1.66 -35.76 -36.65
C MET A 137 2.96 -35.19 -36.01
N ASN A 138 2.88 -34.77 -34.74
CA ASN A 138 3.94 -34.16 -33.94
C ASN A 138 4.48 -32.77 -34.37
N PHE A 139 3.77 -32.00 -35.22
CA PHE A 139 4.09 -30.59 -35.45
C PHE A 139 3.39 -29.69 -34.42
N THR A 140 3.97 -29.57 -33.22
CA THR A 140 3.57 -28.55 -32.23
C THR A 140 4.68 -27.53 -32.08
N ASN A 141 4.36 -26.26 -32.33
CA ASN A 141 5.28 -25.14 -32.11
C ASN A 141 5.15 -24.70 -30.64
N PRO A 142 6.16 -24.92 -29.77
CA PRO A 142 6.07 -24.59 -28.36
C PRO A 142 5.78 -23.10 -28.12
N SER A 143 6.34 -22.20 -28.95
CA SER A 143 6.12 -20.75 -28.81
C SER A 143 4.68 -20.30 -29.11
N LYS A 144 3.90 -21.09 -29.87
CA LYS A 144 2.46 -20.83 -30.09
C LYS A 144 1.58 -21.38 -28.96
N LYS A 145 2.08 -22.34 -28.19
CA LYS A 145 1.35 -22.93 -27.05
C LYS A 145 1.64 -22.23 -25.74
N ASP A 146 2.90 -21.82 -25.53
CA ASP A 146 3.36 -21.14 -24.33
C ASP A 146 4.37 -20.04 -24.71
N PRO A 147 3.89 -18.86 -25.18
CA PRO A 147 4.76 -17.77 -25.62
C PRO A 147 5.57 -17.13 -24.48
N PHE A 148 5.08 -17.27 -23.23
CA PHE A 148 5.71 -16.69 -22.03
C PHE A 148 6.42 -17.73 -21.17
N ASN A 149 6.56 -18.96 -21.66
CA ASN A 149 7.28 -20.03 -20.98
C ASN A 149 6.75 -20.31 -19.55
N GLU A 150 5.46 -20.09 -19.33
CA GLU A 150 4.83 -20.22 -18.02
C GLU A 150 4.98 -21.62 -17.42
N GLU A 151 4.96 -22.67 -18.25
CA GLU A 151 5.04 -24.05 -17.77
C GLU A 151 6.39 -24.33 -17.08
N ASN A 152 7.48 -23.86 -17.68
CA ASN A 152 8.85 -24.09 -17.20
C ASN A 152 9.24 -23.13 -16.07
N GLU A 153 8.58 -21.98 -15.97
CA GLU A 153 8.76 -21.01 -14.88
C GLU A 153 7.96 -21.38 -13.60
N THR A 154 7.26 -22.52 -13.56
CA THR A 154 6.57 -22.98 -12.34
C THR A 154 7.44 -23.89 -11.48
N PHE A 155 7.41 -23.69 -10.16
CA PHE A 155 8.12 -24.52 -9.19
C PHE A 155 7.19 -24.97 -8.06
N LEU A 156 7.56 -26.06 -7.39
CA LEU A 156 6.81 -26.55 -6.22
C LEU A 156 7.09 -25.62 -5.04
N GLN A 157 6.05 -25.23 -4.33
CA GLN A 157 6.12 -24.31 -3.21
C GLN A 157 5.59 -24.98 -1.94
N MET A 158 5.67 -24.30 -0.79
CA MET A 158 5.23 -24.88 0.48
C MET A 158 3.70 -25.04 0.52
N GLU A 159 3.23 -26.29 0.62
CA GLU A 159 1.79 -26.63 0.68
C GLU A 159 1.27 -26.87 2.11
N GLU A 160 2.16 -27.11 3.07
CA GLU A 160 1.77 -27.38 4.47
C GLU A 160 1.91 -26.14 5.34
N ARG A 161 0.98 -26.00 6.30
CA ARG A 161 1.00 -24.94 7.32
C ARG A 161 1.93 -25.35 8.47
N ILE A 162 2.89 -24.50 8.81
CA ILE A 162 3.81 -24.70 9.92
C ILE A 162 3.44 -23.75 11.06
N GLU A 163 2.71 -24.27 12.06
CA GLU A 163 2.25 -23.48 13.20
C GLU A 163 3.30 -23.49 14.32
N THR A 164 3.72 -22.30 14.76
CA THR A 164 4.56 -22.10 15.95
C THR A 164 3.94 -21.04 16.86
N PRO A 165 4.39 -20.89 18.12
CA PRO A 165 3.87 -19.83 19.00
C PRO A 165 4.02 -18.41 18.43
N TYR A 166 4.94 -18.21 17.48
CA TYR A 166 5.27 -16.91 16.89
C TYR A 166 5.07 -16.85 15.37
N SER A 167 4.64 -17.94 14.74
CA SER A 167 4.46 -17.99 13.29
C SER A 167 3.29 -17.13 12.84
N VAL A 168 3.40 -16.59 11.63
CA VAL A 168 2.26 -16.09 10.86
C VAL A 168 2.15 -16.90 9.57
N ASN A 169 0.95 -17.37 9.28
CA ASN A 169 0.70 -18.33 8.20
C ASN A 169 -0.36 -17.77 7.26
N ILE A 170 0.05 -17.36 6.07
CA ILE A 170 -0.84 -16.70 5.10
C ILE A 170 -1.16 -17.68 3.95
N PRO A 171 -2.44 -18.00 3.69
CA PRO A 171 -2.79 -18.88 2.60
C PRO A 171 -2.67 -18.17 1.25
N TYR A 172 -2.23 -18.90 0.23
CA TYR A 172 -2.10 -18.39 -1.13
C TYR A 172 -2.32 -19.49 -2.17
N GLU A 173 -2.55 -19.07 -3.41
CA GLU A 173 -2.72 -19.95 -4.56
C GLU A 173 -1.61 -19.73 -5.57
N TYR A 174 -1.02 -20.81 -6.06
CA TYR A 174 0.04 -20.77 -7.05
C TYR A 174 -0.19 -21.77 -8.18
N ARG A 175 0.44 -21.52 -9.32
CA ARG A 175 0.38 -22.39 -10.49
C ARG A 175 1.58 -23.33 -10.48
N TYR A 176 1.33 -24.63 -10.65
CA TYR A 176 2.37 -25.64 -10.86
C TYR A 176 1.89 -26.69 -11.86
N LYS A 177 2.64 -26.90 -12.94
CA LYS A 177 2.30 -27.87 -14.01
C LYS A 177 0.83 -27.75 -14.47
N LYS A 178 0.41 -26.52 -14.84
CA LYS A 178 -0.96 -26.15 -15.28
C LYS A 178 -2.08 -26.29 -14.25
N LYS A 179 -1.79 -26.70 -13.02
CA LYS A 179 -2.78 -26.80 -11.95
C LYS A 179 -2.60 -25.64 -10.99
N ILE A 180 -3.72 -25.07 -10.54
CA ILE A 180 -3.74 -24.18 -9.39
C ILE A 180 -3.67 -25.05 -8.15
N ARG A 181 -2.74 -24.75 -7.26
CA ARG A 181 -2.51 -25.42 -5.98
C ARG A 181 -2.64 -24.40 -4.85
N LYS A 182 -3.03 -24.88 -3.68
CA LYS A 182 -3.12 -24.08 -2.46
C LYS A 182 -1.86 -24.33 -1.64
N GLY A 183 -1.29 -23.25 -1.11
CA GLY A 183 -0.13 -23.32 -0.24
C GLY A 183 -0.18 -22.32 0.90
N TRP A 184 0.88 -22.31 1.69
CA TRP A 184 1.04 -21.41 2.84
C TRP A 184 2.37 -20.66 2.78
N ILE A 185 2.30 -19.33 2.92
CA ILE A 185 3.46 -18.51 3.24
C ILE A 185 3.62 -18.61 4.76
N ASN A 186 4.60 -19.37 5.20
CA ASN A 186 4.88 -19.60 6.61
C ASN A 186 5.99 -18.67 7.09
N PHE A 187 5.63 -17.52 7.66
CA PHE A 187 6.57 -16.67 8.40
C PHE A 187 6.80 -17.27 9.79
N VAL A 188 7.61 -18.33 9.87
CA VAL A 188 7.89 -19.01 11.14
C VAL A 188 8.70 -18.16 12.12
N ASN A 189 9.41 -17.14 11.62
CA ASN A 189 10.25 -16.26 12.41
C ASN A 189 10.26 -14.82 11.87
N LEU A 190 9.28 -14.02 12.30
CA LEU A 190 9.22 -12.58 12.02
C LEU A 190 10.25 -11.76 12.82
N PHE A 191 10.91 -12.36 13.82
CA PHE A 191 12.00 -11.70 14.56
C PHE A 191 13.26 -11.50 13.73
N ARG A 192 13.35 -12.09 12.53
CA ARG A 192 14.41 -11.81 11.53
C ARG A 192 14.05 -10.69 10.53
N ALA A 193 13.08 -9.87 10.91
CA ALA A 193 12.45 -8.82 10.10
C ALA A 193 11.80 -9.32 8.80
N LEU A 194 10.76 -8.60 8.38
CA LEU A 194 10.04 -8.79 7.14
C LEU A 194 10.00 -7.46 6.39
N LEU A 195 10.55 -7.44 5.18
CA LEU A 195 10.42 -6.35 4.25
C LEU A 195 9.33 -6.66 3.22
N ILE A 196 8.31 -5.81 3.16
CA ILE A 196 7.21 -5.90 2.20
C ILE A 196 7.28 -4.73 1.24
N ILE A 197 7.46 -5.02 -0.04
CA ILE A 197 7.64 -4.05 -1.10
C ILE A 197 6.43 -4.09 -2.04
N GLY A 198 5.93 -2.93 -2.45
CA GLY A 198 4.90 -2.90 -3.48
C GLY A 198 4.37 -1.50 -3.72
N THR A 199 4.12 -1.17 -4.98
CA THR A 199 3.55 0.12 -5.35
C THR A 199 2.17 0.33 -4.69
N PRO A 200 1.69 1.58 -4.57
CA PRO A 200 0.30 1.85 -4.19
C PRO A 200 -0.67 1.00 -5.02
N GLY A 201 -1.68 0.40 -4.36
CA GLY A 201 -2.65 -0.48 -5.00
C GLY A 201 -2.18 -1.93 -5.26
N SER A 202 -0.94 -2.30 -4.90
CA SER A 202 -0.43 -3.69 -5.01
C SER A 202 -1.12 -4.68 -4.05
N GLY A 203 -1.77 -4.16 -3.00
CA GLY A 203 -2.41 -4.96 -1.96
C GLY A 203 -1.51 -5.24 -0.75
N LYS A 204 -0.37 -4.54 -0.58
CA LYS A 204 0.57 -4.68 0.55
C LYS A 204 -0.14 -4.77 1.91
N SER A 205 -0.92 -3.74 2.24
CA SER A 205 -1.57 -3.62 3.54
C SER A 205 -2.67 -4.68 3.71
N PHE A 206 -3.59 -4.77 2.74
CA PHE A 206 -4.72 -5.72 2.76
C PHE A 206 -4.31 -7.19 2.78
N ALA A 207 -3.34 -7.58 1.96
CA ALA A 207 -2.99 -8.97 1.74
C ALA A 207 -1.99 -9.54 2.75
N LEU A 208 -1.09 -8.71 3.28
CA LEU A 208 -0.02 -9.16 4.17
C LEU A 208 -0.08 -8.48 5.55
N ILE A 209 0.00 -7.15 5.62
CA ILE A 209 0.15 -6.43 6.90
C ILE A 209 -1.05 -6.66 7.82
N GLU A 210 -2.27 -6.49 7.32
CA GLU A 210 -3.48 -6.66 8.11
C GLU A 210 -3.66 -8.11 8.60
N GLU A 211 -3.28 -9.10 7.77
CA GLU A 211 -3.31 -10.53 8.13
C GLU A 211 -2.27 -10.85 9.22
N ILE A 212 -1.08 -10.25 9.12
CA ILE A 212 -0.04 -10.35 10.16
C ILE A 212 -0.57 -9.76 11.47
N ILE A 213 -1.14 -8.55 11.45
CA ILE A 213 -1.69 -7.90 12.66
C ILE A 213 -2.75 -8.80 13.32
N GLU A 214 -3.69 -9.33 12.55
CA GLU A 214 -4.74 -10.21 13.07
C GLU A 214 -4.13 -11.43 13.79
N GLN A 215 -3.18 -12.11 13.16
CA GLN A 215 -2.55 -13.30 13.72
C GLN A 215 -1.69 -12.98 14.96
N LEU A 216 -1.00 -11.84 14.98
CA LEU A 216 -0.23 -11.39 16.14
C LEU A 216 -1.15 -11.05 17.33
N ILE A 217 -2.27 -10.36 17.11
CA ILE A 217 -3.29 -10.10 18.15
C ILE A 217 -3.87 -11.42 18.67
N ASN A 218 -4.17 -12.36 17.78
CA ASN A 218 -4.67 -13.68 18.18
C ASN A 218 -3.70 -14.45 19.07
N LYS A 219 -2.40 -14.22 18.90
CA LYS A 219 -1.28 -14.76 19.70
C LYS A 219 -0.91 -13.88 20.90
N LEU A 220 -1.69 -12.84 21.21
CA LEU A 220 -1.49 -11.93 22.33
C LEU A 220 -0.14 -11.17 22.28
N PHE A 221 0.35 -10.86 21.09
CA PHE A 221 1.51 -9.97 20.94
C PHE A 221 1.16 -8.56 21.34
N THR A 222 2.13 -7.87 21.94
CA THR A 222 2.13 -6.41 22.02
C THR A 222 2.45 -5.84 20.65
N LEU A 223 1.96 -4.65 20.30
CA LEU A 223 2.16 -4.08 18.96
C LEU A 223 2.50 -2.60 19.03
N LEU A 224 3.39 -2.16 18.16
CA LEU A 224 3.58 -0.76 17.77
C LEU A 224 3.25 -0.66 16.29
N ILE A 225 2.21 0.10 15.96
CA ILE A 225 1.71 0.25 14.59
C ILE A 225 1.84 1.71 14.20
N TYR A 226 2.55 1.95 13.09
CA TYR A 226 2.58 3.25 12.43
C TYR A 226 1.64 3.23 11.22
N ASP A 227 0.58 4.02 11.31
CA ASP A 227 -0.50 4.13 10.33
C ASP A 227 -0.35 5.43 9.54
N PHE A 228 0.27 5.34 8.36
CA PHE A 228 0.52 6.50 7.49
C PHE A 228 -0.75 7.02 6.79
N LYS A 229 -1.75 6.16 6.56
CA LYS A 229 -2.98 6.51 5.83
C LYS A 229 -4.14 6.70 6.80
N PHE A 230 -3.93 7.48 7.85
CA PHE A 230 -4.88 7.71 8.93
C PHE A 230 -6.36 7.68 8.49
N ASP A 231 -7.27 6.97 9.16
CA ASP A 231 -7.14 6.07 10.33
C ASP A 231 -7.30 4.58 9.97
N THR A 232 -6.90 4.21 8.75
CA THR A 232 -7.20 2.88 8.17
C THR A 232 -6.66 1.71 8.99
N LEU A 233 -5.34 1.62 9.22
CA LEU A 233 -4.73 0.48 9.89
C LEU A 233 -5.08 0.44 11.38
N SER A 234 -5.24 1.61 11.99
CA SER A 234 -5.59 1.78 13.40
C SER A 234 -7.00 1.26 13.69
N LYS A 235 -7.98 1.61 12.85
CA LYS A 235 -9.36 1.08 12.92
C LYS A 235 -9.38 -0.44 12.78
N ILE A 236 -8.65 -0.98 11.81
CA ILE A 236 -8.56 -2.43 11.58
C ILE A 236 -8.01 -3.13 12.81
N THR A 237 -6.92 -2.59 13.38
CA THR A 237 -6.29 -3.13 14.60
C THR A 237 -7.26 -3.11 15.78
N TYR A 238 -7.97 -2.00 15.98
CA TYR A 238 -8.97 -1.87 17.04
C TYR A 238 -10.08 -2.92 16.91
N ASN A 239 -10.62 -3.14 15.71
CA ASN A 239 -11.66 -4.13 15.46
C ASN A 239 -11.17 -5.57 15.73
N TYR A 240 -9.94 -5.91 15.32
CA TYR A 240 -9.36 -7.23 15.63
C TYR A 240 -9.11 -7.42 17.13
N TRP A 241 -8.62 -6.39 17.81
CA TRP A 241 -8.46 -6.39 19.26
C TRP A 241 -9.80 -6.57 19.98
N LEU A 242 -10.84 -5.83 19.57
CA LEU A 242 -12.17 -5.92 20.14
C LEU A 242 -12.78 -7.31 19.96
N ARG A 243 -12.67 -7.88 18.75
CA ARG A 243 -13.10 -9.26 18.47
C ARG A 243 -12.40 -10.26 19.40
N LYS A 244 -11.08 -10.10 19.60
CA LYS A 244 -10.32 -10.96 20.49
C LYS A 244 -10.74 -10.79 21.94
N LYS A 245 -11.00 -9.55 22.37
CA LYS A 245 -11.51 -9.22 23.72
C LYS A 245 -12.87 -9.89 23.98
N GLU A 246 -13.79 -9.83 23.02
CA GLU A 246 -15.08 -10.50 23.08
C GLU A 246 -14.94 -12.02 23.19
N GLN A 247 -14.07 -12.64 22.38
CA GLN A 247 -13.79 -14.08 22.43
C GLN A 247 -13.22 -14.52 23.79
N LEU A 248 -12.43 -13.67 24.46
CA LEU A 248 -11.82 -13.95 25.75
C LEU A 248 -12.69 -13.55 26.95
N LYS A 249 -13.87 -12.95 26.74
CA LYS A 249 -14.74 -12.45 27.82
C LYS A 249 -15.08 -13.51 28.87
N ASN A 250 -15.20 -14.77 28.45
CA ASN A 250 -15.50 -15.91 29.32
C ASN A 250 -14.24 -16.57 29.94
N ASN A 251 -13.04 -16.03 29.70
CA ASN A 251 -11.78 -16.56 30.22
C ASN A 251 -10.93 -15.44 30.85
N PRO A 252 -11.14 -15.13 32.14
CA PRO A 252 -10.50 -14.01 32.83
C PRO A 252 -8.98 -14.06 32.83
N GLU A 253 -8.40 -15.27 32.97
CA GLU A 253 -6.94 -15.45 32.97
C GLU A 253 -6.34 -15.00 31.63
N LYS A 254 -6.91 -15.45 30.51
CA LYS A 254 -6.43 -15.05 29.17
C LYS A 254 -6.77 -13.60 28.83
N LEU A 255 -7.88 -13.08 29.36
CA LEU A 255 -8.25 -11.67 29.19
C LEU A 255 -7.23 -10.73 29.85
N SER A 256 -6.73 -11.09 31.04
CA SER A 256 -5.67 -10.32 31.71
C SER A 256 -4.35 -10.26 30.94
N LEU A 257 -4.12 -11.25 30.05
CA LEU A 257 -2.96 -11.28 29.17
C LEU A 257 -3.15 -10.47 27.89
N LEU A 258 -4.37 -10.04 27.55
CA LEU A 258 -4.62 -9.24 26.35
C LEU A 258 -4.02 -7.85 26.52
N PRO A 259 -3.19 -7.37 25.56
CA PRO A 259 -2.68 -5.99 25.60
C PRO A 259 -3.80 -4.95 25.61
N GLU A 260 -3.63 -3.88 26.37
CA GLU A 260 -4.52 -2.71 26.32
C GLU A 260 -4.27 -1.89 25.06
N PHE A 261 -5.33 -1.28 24.51
CA PHE A 261 -5.27 -0.57 23.23
C PHE A 261 -5.12 0.93 23.46
N TYR A 262 -4.11 1.52 22.82
CA TYR A 262 -3.77 2.94 22.90
C TYR A 262 -3.60 3.54 21.50
N VAL A 263 -3.86 4.84 21.38
CA VAL A 263 -3.78 5.60 20.14
C VAL A 263 -3.10 6.94 20.42
N ILE A 264 -2.19 7.35 19.54
CA ILE A 264 -1.68 8.72 19.46
C ILE A 264 -2.11 9.30 18.10
N CYS A 265 -2.88 10.39 18.13
CA CYS A 265 -3.44 11.07 16.98
C CYS A 265 -3.38 12.59 17.18
N PHE A 266 -2.68 13.31 16.31
CA PHE A 266 -2.60 14.77 16.41
C PHE A 266 -3.78 15.50 15.77
N ASP A 267 -4.45 14.92 14.76
CA ASP A 267 -5.61 15.54 14.11
C ASP A 267 -6.90 15.42 14.91
N ASN A 268 -7.03 14.42 15.78
CA ASN A 268 -8.21 14.23 16.62
C ASN A 268 -7.82 13.94 18.07
N VAL A 269 -7.82 15.00 18.87
CA VAL A 269 -7.45 14.96 20.30
C VAL A 269 -8.43 14.15 21.16
N GLU A 270 -9.71 14.05 20.78
CA GLU A 270 -10.72 13.23 21.47
C GLU A 270 -10.41 11.73 21.37
N LYS A 271 -9.85 11.30 20.24
CA LYS A 271 -9.48 9.91 19.97
C LYS A 271 -8.00 9.62 20.27
N SER A 272 -7.29 10.56 20.88
CA SER A 272 -5.88 10.39 21.25
C SER A 272 -5.70 10.22 22.74
N HIS A 273 -4.80 9.32 23.12
CA HIS A 273 -4.17 9.37 24.44
C HIS A 273 -3.06 10.42 24.44
N ARG A 274 -2.59 10.79 25.63
CA ARG A 274 -1.51 11.75 25.84
C ARG A 274 -0.30 11.04 26.45
N CYS A 275 0.90 11.35 25.97
CA CYS A 275 2.12 10.71 26.47
C CYS A 275 3.35 11.57 26.18
N ASN A 276 4.22 11.78 27.16
CA ASN A 276 5.48 12.50 26.97
C ASN A 276 6.61 11.54 26.56
N PRO A 277 7.16 11.62 25.33
CA PRO A 277 8.24 10.73 24.89
C PRO A 277 9.63 11.06 25.43
N ILE A 278 9.81 12.24 26.02
CA ILE A 278 11.08 12.68 26.64
C ILE A 278 10.91 12.90 28.15
N ASN A 279 10.00 12.15 28.77
CA ASN A 279 9.81 12.18 30.21
C ASN A 279 11.15 11.91 30.94
N PRO A 280 11.49 12.65 32.02
CA PRO A 280 12.75 12.51 32.74
C PRO A 280 13.18 11.06 33.05
N TYR A 281 12.25 10.15 33.37
CA TYR A 281 12.58 8.75 33.65
C TYR A 281 13.19 7.98 32.44
N LEU A 282 12.98 8.48 31.23
CA LEU A 282 13.53 7.95 29.97
C LEU A 282 14.91 8.54 29.63
N LEU A 283 15.30 9.65 30.25
CA LEU A 283 16.53 10.38 29.97
C LEU A 283 17.58 10.11 31.06
N LYS A 284 18.23 8.95 30.99
CA LYS A 284 19.19 8.52 32.03
C LYS A 284 20.56 9.16 31.87
N SER A 285 20.91 9.55 30.65
CA SER A 285 22.21 10.11 30.29
C SER A 285 22.06 11.26 29.31
N GLN A 286 23.09 12.10 29.21
CA GLN A 286 23.18 13.16 28.19
C GLN A 286 23.02 12.59 26.77
N THR A 287 23.53 11.38 26.53
CA THR A 287 23.38 10.69 25.24
C THR A 287 21.91 10.45 24.88
N ASP A 288 21.04 10.15 25.86
CA ASP A 288 19.62 9.95 25.59
C ASP A 288 18.92 11.25 25.14
N ALA A 289 19.37 12.39 25.68
CA ALA A 289 18.92 13.72 25.27
C ALA A 289 19.46 14.08 23.89
N SER A 290 20.74 13.80 23.61
CA SER A 290 21.33 13.99 22.28
C SER A 290 20.70 13.11 21.19
N ASP A 291 20.34 11.88 21.53
CA ASP A 291 19.60 10.99 20.65
C ASP A 291 18.22 11.57 20.35
N ALA A 292 17.49 12.05 21.37
CA ALA A 292 16.17 12.68 21.20
C ALA A 292 16.26 13.92 20.29
N ALA A 293 17.21 14.81 20.55
CA ALA A 293 17.47 15.99 19.73
C ALA A 293 17.80 15.61 18.28
N THR A 294 18.67 14.61 18.08
CA THR A 294 19.03 14.12 16.74
C THR A 294 17.80 13.62 15.97
N ILE A 295 16.91 12.89 16.64
CA ILE A 295 15.69 12.37 16.01
C ILE A 295 14.75 13.51 15.60
N ILE A 296 14.50 14.47 16.50
CA ILE A 296 13.63 15.62 16.23
C ILE A 296 14.19 16.41 15.04
N MET A 297 15.46 16.82 15.13
CA MET A 297 16.07 17.70 14.13
C MET A 297 16.21 17.06 12.74
N LYS A 298 16.51 15.75 12.67
CA LYS A 298 16.62 15.04 11.38
C LYS A 298 15.28 14.72 10.73
N ASN A 299 14.21 14.55 11.51
CA ASN A 299 12.88 14.38 10.94
C ASN A 299 12.30 15.70 10.44
N LEU A 300 12.58 16.82 11.13
CA LEU A 300 12.26 18.17 10.65
C LEU A 300 13.09 18.56 9.41
N ASN A 301 14.36 18.14 9.35
CA ASN A 301 15.26 18.44 8.24
C ASN A 301 15.84 17.16 7.64
N ARG A 302 15.11 16.55 6.69
CA ARG A 302 15.52 15.26 6.09
C ARG A 302 16.88 15.30 5.40
N GLU A 303 17.32 16.46 4.91
CA GLU A 303 18.65 16.60 4.31
C GLU A 303 19.78 16.28 5.30
N TRP A 304 19.58 16.54 6.59
CA TRP A 304 20.55 16.27 7.66
C TRP A 304 20.70 14.79 7.98
N ILE A 305 19.86 13.93 7.39
CA ILE A 305 20.05 12.48 7.43
C ILE A 305 21.27 12.10 6.58
N LYS A 306 21.44 12.76 5.42
CA LYS A 306 22.51 12.50 4.45
C LYS A 306 23.74 13.38 4.66
N ARG A 307 23.55 14.62 5.11
CA ARG A 307 24.60 15.61 5.33
C ARG A 307 24.86 15.77 6.83
N ASN A 308 26.13 15.70 7.23
CA ASN A 308 26.56 15.85 8.63
C ASN A 308 27.48 17.07 8.77
N ASP A 309 26.97 18.22 8.33
CA ASP A 309 27.66 19.50 8.30
C ASP A 309 27.70 20.18 9.69
N PHE A 310 28.41 21.31 9.79
CA PHE A 310 28.56 22.01 11.06
C PHE A 310 27.23 22.54 11.61
N PHE A 311 26.36 23.08 10.75
CA PHE A 311 25.08 23.65 11.15
C PHE A 311 24.12 22.61 11.74
N SER A 312 24.00 21.43 11.12
CA SER A 312 23.19 20.33 11.68
C SER A 312 23.70 19.86 13.05
N LYS A 313 25.02 19.71 13.22
CA LYS A 313 25.63 19.35 14.51
C LYS A 313 25.41 20.41 15.59
N SER A 314 25.54 21.69 15.22
CA SER A 314 25.32 22.81 16.13
C SER A 314 23.87 22.86 16.60
N ALA A 315 22.92 22.74 15.68
CA ALA A 315 21.49 22.73 15.99
C ALA A 315 21.09 21.55 16.88
N ILE A 316 21.59 20.34 16.58
CA ILE A 316 21.36 19.15 17.42
C ILE A 316 21.94 19.36 18.82
N SER A 317 23.15 19.91 18.94
CA SER A 317 23.81 20.14 20.23
C SER A 317 23.05 21.17 21.08
N PHE A 318 22.52 22.23 20.45
CA PHE A 318 21.66 23.21 21.12
C PHE A 318 20.41 22.54 21.71
N VAL A 319 19.64 21.82 20.90
CA VAL A 319 18.42 21.13 21.35
C VAL A 319 18.73 20.06 22.40
N SER A 320 19.87 19.37 22.28
CA SER A 320 20.35 18.44 23.31
C SER A 320 20.54 19.13 24.66
N GLY A 321 21.15 20.32 24.65
CA GLY A 321 21.32 21.16 25.82
C GLY A 321 19.99 21.55 26.45
N LEU A 322 19.01 22.00 25.63
CA LEU A 322 17.66 22.36 26.10
C LEU A 322 16.96 21.19 26.79
N ILE A 323 16.96 20.01 26.16
CA ILE A 323 16.34 18.80 26.72
C ILE A 323 17.02 18.41 28.04
N TRP A 324 18.35 18.40 28.09
CA TRP A 324 19.07 18.02 29.31
C TRP A 324 18.86 19.03 30.45
N TYR A 325 18.84 20.33 30.13
CA TYR A 325 18.56 21.39 31.09
C TYR A 325 17.16 21.25 31.70
N LEU A 326 16.12 21.11 30.86
CA LEU A 326 14.75 20.92 31.34
C LEU A 326 14.57 19.63 32.15
N LYS A 327 15.28 18.56 31.79
CA LYS A 327 15.32 17.32 32.59
C LYS A 327 15.83 17.60 34.00
N LYS A 328 16.98 18.27 34.14
CA LYS A 328 17.56 18.58 35.45
C LYS A 328 16.65 19.47 36.29
N LYS A 329 16.12 20.54 35.68
CA LYS A 329 15.21 21.47 36.37
C LYS A 329 13.88 20.84 36.76
N SER A 330 13.37 19.91 35.95
CA SER A 330 12.19 19.10 36.29
C SER A 330 12.43 18.24 37.53
N GLU A 331 13.61 17.63 37.67
CA GLU A 331 13.97 16.81 38.84
C GLU A 331 14.25 17.66 40.09
N GLU A 332 14.94 18.80 39.94
CA GLU A 332 15.26 19.74 41.02
C GLU A 332 14.00 20.37 41.63
N ARG A 333 13.06 20.84 40.78
CA ARG A 333 11.82 21.50 41.22
C ARG A 333 10.68 20.52 41.51
N GLY A 334 10.78 19.27 41.04
CA GLY A 334 9.71 18.28 41.13
C GLY A 334 8.48 18.60 40.26
N VAL A 335 8.64 19.45 39.23
CA VAL A 335 7.57 19.86 38.31
C VAL A 335 7.80 19.24 36.93
N ASN A 336 6.73 18.86 36.24
CA ASN A 336 6.79 18.24 34.90
C ASN A 336 6.97 19.28 33.78
N ILE A 337 8.17 19.85 33.69
CA ILE A 337 8.59 20.83 32.66
C ILE A 337 9.50 20.26 31.57
N CYS A 338 9.80 18.95 31.63
CA CYS A 338 10.63 18.28 30.64
C CYS A 338 9.75 17.58 29.59
N THR A 339 9.21 18.35 28.65
CA THR A 339 8.41 17.85 27.51
C THR A 339 8.86 18.53 26.21
N LEU A 340 8.56 17.94 25.04
CA LEU A 340 8.91 18.57 23.76
C LEU A 340 8.32 19.98 23.60
N PRO A 341 7.05 20.22 23.97
CA PRO A 341 6.47 21.57 24.03
C PRO A 341 7.29 22.58 24.84
N HIS A 342 7.75 22.21 26.04
CA HIS A 342 8.62 23.07 26.85
C HIS A 342 9.97 23.34 26.18
N VAL A 343 10.54 22.35 25.46
CA VAL A 343 11.78 22.54 24.67
C VAL A 343 11.54 23.55 23.54
N ILE A 344 10.40 23.48 22.85
CA ILE A 344 10.04 24.40 21.78
C ILE A 344 9.94 25.82 22.33
N ILE A 345 9.19 26.04 23.41
CA ILE A 345 9.06 27.35 24.05
C ILE A 345 10.39 27.86 24.61
N LEU A 346 11.18 27.02 25.28
CA LEU A 346 12.49 27.42 25.79
C LEU A 346 13.41 27.87 24.64
N SER A 347 13.27 27.28 23.44
CA SER A 347 14.05 27.68 22.28
C SER A 347 13.73 29.08 21.76
N THR A 348 12.57 29.68 22.09
CA THR A 348 12.18 31.02 21.64
C THR A 348 12.60 32.13 22.62
N VAL A 349 13.14 31.76 23.78
CA VAL A 349 13.72 32.69 24.75
C VAL A 349 14.93 33.40 24.14
N ASN A 350 15.15 34.66 24.54
CA ASN A 350 16.34 35.40 24.13
C ASN A 350 17.62 34.58 24.45
N ILE A 351 18.46 34.39 23.41
CA ILE A 351 19.60 33.48 23.47
C ILE A 351 20.65 33.89 24.52
N GLU A 352 20.80 35.18 24.80
CA GLU A 352 21.76 35.66 25.80
C GLU A 352 21.32 35.25 27.20
N TYR A 353 20.07 35.53 27.57
CA TYR A 353 19.49 35.11 28.85
C TYR A 353 19.52 33.59 29.00
N LEU A 354 19.15 32.87 27.94
CA LEU A 354 19.12 31.41 27.92
C LEU A 354 20.52 30.80 28.15
N LEU A 355 21.55 31.31 27.48
CA LEU A 355 22.92 30.80 27.68
C LEU A 355 23.48 31.17 29.05
N HIS A 356 23.15 32.35 29.59
CA HIS A 356 23.56 32.74 30.95
C HIS A 356 23.06 31.75 32.00
N ILE A 357 21.80 31.29 31.92
CA ILE A 357 21.25 30.32 32.88
C ILE A 357 21.75 28.90 32.61
N MET A 358 21.80 28.47 31.35
CA MET A 358 22.11 27.08 31.00
C MET A 358 23.60 26.74 31.17
N LEU A 359 24.49 27.68 30.88
CA LEU A 359 25.94 27.42 30.92
C LEU A 359 26.48 27.39 32.36
N VAL A 360 25.73 27.75 33.39
CA VAL A 360 26.14 27.55 34.80
C VAL A 360 26.33 26.07 35.09
N ASP A 361 25.42 25.24 34.58
CA ASP A 361 25.48 23.79 34.76
C ASP A 361 26.59 23.16 33.90
N ILE A 362 27.52 22.44 34.55
CA ILE A 362 28.70 21.85 33.91
C ILE A 362 28.31 20.80 32.86
N GLU A 363 27.28 20.01 33.14
CA GLU A 363 26.82 18.96 32.24
C GLU A 363 26.17 19.56 31.00
N VAL A 364 25.28 20.54 31.17
CA VAL A 364 24.65 21.25 30.06
C VAL A 364 25.70 22.03 29.24
N ARG A 365 26.63 22.72 29.91
CA ARG A 365 27.76 23.42 29.26
C ARG A 365 28.59 22.50 28.37
N SER A 366 28.79 21.25 28.78
CA SER A 366 29.58 20.28 27.98
C SER A 366 28.94 19.96 26.63
N LEU A 367 27.62 20.06 26.51
CA LEU A 367 26.87 19.89 25.25
C LEU A 367 26.88 21.15 24.39
N MET A 368 27.13 22.32 24.98
CA MET A 368 27.00 23.63 24.35
C MET A 368 28.32 24.41 24.22
N ILE A 369 29.46 23.71 24.18
CA ILE A 369 30.80 24.32 24.06
C ILE A 369 30.90 25.37 22.93
N PRO A 370 30.43 25.09 21.69
CA PRO A 370 30.53 26.07 20.60
C PRO A 370 29.77 27.39 20.89
N PHE A 371 28.66 27.30 21.64
CA PHE A 371 27.86 28.45 22.04
C PHE A 371 28.53 29.22 23.16
N LYS A 372 29.12 28.52 24.14
CA LYS A 372 29.92 29.15 25.19
C LYS A 372 31.06 29.98 24.58
N ASP A 373 31.85 29.38 23.68
CA ASP A 373 33.00 30.06 23.07
C ASP A 373 32.59 31.29 22.26
N ALA A 374 31.40 31.28 21.65
CA ALA A 374 30.86 32.43 20.93
C ALA A 374 30.33 33.52 21.87
N LEU A 375 29.72 33.14 23.01
CA LEU A 375 29.28 34.07 24.05
C LEU A 375 30.48 34.77 24.72
N ASP A 376 31.51 34.02 25.09
CA ASP A 376 32.75 34.54 25.70
C ASP A 376 33.50 35.51 24.76
N ARG A 377 33.23 35.46 23.45
CA ARG A 377 33.79 36.35 22.41
C ARG A 377 32.86 37.50 22.01
N GLU A 378 31.72 37.64 22.69
CA GLU A 378 30.68 38.64 22.37
C GLU A 378 30.21 38.55 20.90
N ALA A 379 30.25 37.35 20.31
CA ALA A 379 29.94 37.11 18.90
C ALA A 379 28.44 36.81 18.69
N VAL A 380 27.58 37.75 19.07
CA VAL A 380 26.10 37.59 19.07
C VAL A 380 25.54 37.18 17.70
N GLN A 381 26.07 37.75 16.61
CA GLN A 381 25.64 37.38 15.24
C GLN A 381 25.95 35.92 14.89
N GLN A 382 27.08 35.38 15.37
CA GLN A 382 27.44 33.99 15.15
C GLN A 382 26.58 33.04 15.99
N LEU A 383 26.25 33.43 17.22
CA LEU A 383 25.32 32.70 18.09
C LEU A 383 23.93 32.61 17.46
N ALA A 384 23.38 33.73 17.02
CA ALA A 384 22.09 33.79 16.35
C ALA A 384 22.05 32.90 15.10
N GLY A 385 23.11 32.93 14.29
CA GLY A 385 23.24 32.06 13.11
C GLY A 385 23.29 30.56 13.46
N GLN A 386 23.91 30.18 14.58
CA GLN A 386 24.01 28.78 15.02
C GLN A 386 22.71 28.23 15.60
N THR A 387 21.89 29.06 16.26
CA THR A 387 20.62 28.65 16.86
C THR A 387 19.43 28.81 15.91
N ALA A 388 19.51 29.71 14.94
CA ALA A 388 18.41 30.01 14.01
C ALA A 388 17.89 28.75 13.31
N SER A 389 18.78 27.87 12.83
CA SER A 389 18.38 26.62 12.18
C SER A 389 17.58 25.70 13.11
N ALA A 390 17.94 25.64 14.41
CA ALA A 390 17.17 24.86 15.38
C ALA A 390 15.80 25.49 15.66
N GLN A 391 15.77 26.80 15.87
CA GLN A 391 14.56 27.57 16.21
C GLN A 391 13.52 27.51 15.08
N ILE A 392 13.94 27.73 13.82
CA ILE A 392 13.08 27.67 12.64
C ILE A 392 12.45 26.27 12.49
N SER A 393 13.21 25.21 12.75
CA SER A 393 12.66 23.86 12.66
C SER A 393 11.70 23.56 13.81
N LEU A 394 12.02 23.98 15.04
CA LEU A 394 11.17 23.74 16.20
C LEU A 394 9.87 24.54 16.16
N SER A 395 9.87 25.75 15.59
CA SER A 395 8.66 26.57 15.45
C SER A 395 7.59 25.91 14.58
N MET A 396 7.98 25.07 13.61
CA MET A 396 7.04 24.27 12.81
C MET A 396 6.20 23.30 13.67
N LEU A 397 6.63 22.98 14.88
CA LEU A 397 5.93 22.10 15.82
C LEU A 397 5.09 22.85 16.87
N ALA A 398 5.02 24.18 16.80
CA ALA A 398 4.30 25.04 17.75
C ALA A 398 2.77 25.01 17.56
N ASN A 399 2.20 23.80 17.50
CA ASN A 399 0.79 23.54 17.32
C ASN A 399 0.16 23.06 18.65
N LYS A 400 -1.05 23.54 18.97
CA LYS A 400 -1.70 23.34 20.29
C LYS A 400 -2.05 21.87 20.54
N GLU A 401 -2.42 21.12 19.51
CA GLU A 401 -2.72 19.69 19.58
C GLU A 401 -1.47 18.87 19.93
N ILE A 402 -0.33 19.17 19.29
CA ILE A 402 0.98 18.57 19.64
C ILE A 402 1.31 18.87 21.11
N PHE A 403 1.10 20.13 21.54
CA PHE A 403 1.39 20.57 22.90
C PHE A 403 0.58 19.79 23.94
N TYR A 404 -0.72 19.68 23.70
CA TYR A 404 -1.62 18.97 24.59
C TYR A 404 -1.30 17.47 24.69
N ILE A 405 -1.06 16.80 23.55
CA ILE A 405 -0.80 15.35 23.51
C ILE A 405 0.54 15.01 24.16
N MET A 406 1.59 15.79 23.89
CA MET A 406 2.95 15.48 24.32
C MET A 406 3.29 15.95 25.75
N THR A 407 2.39 16.69 26.40
CA THR A 407 2.53 17.10 27.82
C THR A 407 1.88 16.11 28.80
N GLY A 408 0.95 15.28 28.34
CA GLY A 408 0.26 14.30 29.19
C GLY A 408 1.06 13.01 29.42
N ASN A 409 0.49 12.10 30.22
CA ASN A 409 1.17 10.86 30.62
C ASN A 409 0.17 9.73 30.95
N ASP A 410 -0.77 9.48 30.04
CA ASP A 410 -1.86 8.51 30.20
C ASP A 410 -1.32 7.06 30.23
N PHE A 411 -0.16 6.81 29.60
CA PHE A 411 0.50 5.52 29.59
C PHE A 411 2.03 5.64 29.44
N GLN A 412 2.73 4.57 29.81
CA GLN A 412 4.18 4.43 29.65
C GLN A 412 4.54 3.77 28.31
N LEU A 413 5.68 4.18 27.73
CA LEU A 413 6.17 3.68 26.43
C LEU A 413 6.72 2.23 26.47
N ASP A 414 6.56 1.53 27.60
CA ASP A 414 6.98 0.15 27.84
C ASP A 414 5.97 -0.87 27.28
N LEU A 415 5.75 -0.84 25.97
CA LEU A 415 4.67 -1.60 25.33
C LEU A 415 4.71 -3.10 25.62
N ASN A 416 5.91 -3.69 25.69
CA ASN A 416 6.13 -5.11 25.93
C ASN A 416 6.21 -5.50 27.41
N ASN A 417 5.77 -4.64 28.33
CA ASN A 417 5.75 -4.95 29.76
C ASN A 417 4.84 -6.16 30.05
N PRO A 418 5.34 -7.23 30.70
CA PRO A 418 4.54 -8.41 31.03
C PRO A 418 3.31 -8.13 31.90
N LYS A 419 3.38 -7.12 32.78
CA LYS A 419 2.32 -6.74 33.72
C LYS A 419 1.27 -5.83 33.10
N LYS A 420 1.70 -4.94 32.19
CA LYS A 420 0.85 -3.95 31.52
C LYS A 420 1.15 -3.92 30.01
N PRO A 421 0.82 -5.01 29.29
CA PRO A 421 1.05 -5.13 27.86
C PRO A 421 0.22 -4.13 27.07
N LYS A 422 0.75 -3.58 25.97
CA LYS A 422 0.05 -2.56 25.18
C LYS A 422 0.11 -2.83 23.67
N ILE A 423 -0.94 -2.42 22.97
CA ILE A 423 -0.97 -2.19 21.53
C ILE A 423 -1.09 -0.69 21.35
N LEU A 424 -0.13 -0.09 20.65
CA LEU A 424 -0.10 1.33 20.36
C LEU A 424 -0.19 1.58 18.86
N CYS A 425 -1.21 2.32 18.44
CA CYS A 425 -1.31 2.84 17.09
C CYS A 425 -0.90 4.32 17.09
N ILE A 426 0.10 4.68 16.28
CA ILE A 426 0.49 6.06 16.03
C ILE A 426 0.03 6.42 14.62
N GLN A 427 -0.84 7.42 14.57
CA GLN A 427 -1.50 7.86 13.35
C GLN A 427 -0.78 9.06 12.75
N ASN A 428 -0.69 9.08 11.41
CA ASN A 428 -0.16 10.21 10.67
C ASN A 428 -1.14 10.63 9.57
N ASN A 429 -1.29 11.93 9.40
CA ASN A 429 -2.05 12.52 8.31
C ASN A 429 -1.11 12.79 7.13
N PRO A 430 -1.33 12.17 5.94
CA PRO A 430 -0.52 12.42 4.76
C PRO A 430 -0.36 13.90 4.40
N ASP A 431 -1.41 14.70 4.62
CA ASP A 431 -1.44 16.12 4.25
C ASP A 431 -0.56 16.98 5.18
N ARG A 432 -0.33 16.52 6.42
CA ARG A 432 0.47 17.20 7.45
C ARG A 432 1.69 16.38 7.87
N SER A 433 2.10 15.42 7.04
CA SER A 433 3.11 14.42 7.40
C SER A 433 4.49 15.02 7.67
N GLU A 434 4.81 16.20 7.11
CA GLU A 434 6.08 16.86 7.36
C GLU A 434 6.20 17.32 8.82
N ILE A 435 5.17 18.00 9.32
CA ILE A 435 5.08 18.50 10.71
C ILE A 435 5.05 17.33 11.69
N TYR A 436 4.20 16.32 11.46
CA TYR A 436 4.06 15.20 12.40
C TYR A 436 5.21 14.20 12.36
N SER A 437 6.08 14.25 11.35
CA SER A 437 7.19 13.30 11.22
C SER A 437 8.14 13.32 12.43
N ALA A 438 8.40 14.50 13.00
CA ALA A 438 9.30 14.67 14.13
C ALA A 438 8.76 14.11 15.45
N PRO A 439 7.55 14.48 15.91
CA PRO A 439 6.99 13.90 17.14
C PRO A 439 6.73 12.39 16.99
N ILE A 440 6.23 11.93 15.84
CA ILE A 440 6.03 10.48 15.59
C ILE A 440 7.36 9.73 15.59
N GLY A 441 8.36 10.25 14.89
CA GLY A 441 9.71 9.69 14.87
C GLY A 441 10.31 9.60 16.27
N LEU A 442 10.09 10.62 17.11
CA LEU A 442 10.52 10.64 18.51
C LEU A 442 9.84 9.54 19.33
N TYR A 443 8.51 9.37 19.24
CA TYR A 443 7.80 8.28 19.91
C TYR A 443 8.35 6.92 19.49
N ILE A 444 8.40 6.63 18.19
CA ILE A 444 8.83 5.33 17.69
C ILE A 444 10.24 5.02 18.19
N ASN A 445 11.20 5.93 18.01
CA ASN A 445 12.57 5.68 18.46
C ASN A 445 12.67 5.49 19.98
N LYS A 446 11.96 6.29 20.79
CA LYS A 446 11.98 6.14 22.25
C LYS A 446 11.35 4.82 22.69
N ILE A 447 10.25 4.40 22.07
CA ILE A 447 9.67 3.08 22.30
C ILE A 447 10.68 1.99 21.95
N LEU A 448 11.34 2.06 20.79
CA LEU A 448 12.35 1.08 20.39
C LEU A 448 13.51 0.97 21.40
N GLN A 449 13.93 2.08 22.00
CA GLN A 449 14.94 2.08 23.08
C GLN A 449 14.44 1.40 24.35
N VAL A 450 13.16 1.58 24.70
CA VAL A 450 12.55 1.01 25.91
C VAL A 450 12.31 -0.49 25.77
N VAL A 451 11.74 -0.93 24.65
CA VAL A 451 11.29 -2.32 24.44
C VAL A 451 12.41 -3.29 24.08
N ASN A 452 13.55 -2.82 23.57
CA ASN A 452 14.68 -3.65 23.17
C ASN A 452 15.52 -4.12 24.37
N LYS A 453 14.89 -4.84 25.30
CA LYS A 453 15.47 -5.33 26.56
C LYS A 453 14.98 -6.77 26.85
N PRO A 454 15.76 -7.58 27.59
CA PRO A 454 15.36 -8.93 27.96
C PRO A 454 14.17 -8.94 28.93
N GLY A 455 13.38 -10.02 28.88
CA GLY A 455 12.25 -10.23 29.79
C GLY A 455 10.93 -9.57 29.38
N GLY A 456 10.90 -8.88 28.23
CA GLY A 456 9.68 -8.36 27.63
C GLY A 456 8.84 -9.43 26.92
N ARG A 457 7.57 -9.10 26.67
CA ARG A 457 6.68 -9.90 25.82
C ARG A 457 7.05 -9.75 24.34
N PRO A 458 6.61 -10.68 23.47
CA PRO A 458 6.75 -10.50 22.03
C PRO A 458 6.07 -9.21 21.55
N LEU A 459 6.81 -8.42 20.78
CA LEU A 459 6.38 -7.15 20.21
C LEU A 459 6.38 -7.25 18.68
N GLY A 460 5.29 -6.89 18.03
CA GLY A 460 5.26 -6.62 16.59
C GLY A 460 5.42 -5.13 16.31
N LEU A 461 6.52 -4.74 15.65
CA LEU A 461 6.73 -3.41 15.10
C LEU A 461 6.24 -3.40 13.65
N VAL A 462 5.15 -2.70 13.37
CA VAL A 462 4.54 -2.62 12.04
C VAL A 462 4.63 -1.20 11.53
N LEU A 463 5.39 -1.00 10.45
CA LEU A 463 5.54 0.29 9.78
C LEU A 463 4.94 0.19 8.37
N ASP A 464 3.74 0.72 8.12
CA ASP A 464 3.09 0.59 6.80
C ASP A 464 3.91 1.29 5.69
N GLU A 465 4.49 2.47 5.99
CA GLU A 465 5.32 3.20 5.04
C GLU A 465 6.58 3.78 5.70
N LEU A 466 7.62 2.95 5.79
CA LEU A 466 8.89 3.29 6.45
C LEU A 466 9.56 4.59 5.95
N PRO A 467 9.66 4.89 4.63
CA PRO A 467 10.44 6.04 4.14
C PRO A 467 9.87 7.40 4.58
N THR A 468 8.64 7.45 5.08
CA THR A 468 7.99 8.68 5.54
C THR A 468 8.54 9.22 6.87
N LEU A 469 9.30 8.41 7.60
CA LEU A 469 9.91 8.77 8.89
C LEU A 469 11.37 8.37 8.92
N PHE A 470 12.21 9.12 9.61
CA PHE A 470 13.57 8.71 9.94
C PHE A 470 13.62 8.03 11.31
N ILE A 471 13.96 6.74 11.31
CA ILE A 471 14.09 5.92 12.52
C ILE A 471 15.55 5.56 12.76
N MET A 472 16.22 6.35 13.60
CA MET A 472 17.63 6.17 13.95
C MET A 472 17.93 4.77 14.52
N GLY A 473 17.04 4.25 15.37
CA GLY A 473 17.20 2.94 16.02
C GLY A 473 16.87 1.72 15.14
N LEU A 474 16.46 1.91 13.88
CA LEU A 474 15.89 0.84 13.07
C LEU A 474 16.88 -0.29 12.77
N ARG A 475 18.11 0.05 12.37
CA ARG A 475 19.15 -0.98 12.13
C ARG A 475 19.38 -1.82 13.40
N LYS A 476 19.54 -1.14 14.53
CA LYS A 476 19.77 -1.80 15.83
C LYS A 476 18.62 -2.73 16.20
N ILE A 477 17.36 -2.35 15.93
CA ILE A 477 16.21 -3.22 16.24
C ILE A 477 16.15 -4.43 15.30
N ILE A 478 16.50 -4.30 14.02
CA ILE A 478 16.57 -5.43 13.10
C ILE A 478 17.66 -6.41 13.55
N ASP A 479 18.83 -5.90 13.95
CA ASP A 479 20.01 -6.73 14.29
C ASP A 479 19.88 -7.40 15.67
N THR A 480 19.43 -6.65 16.67
CA THR A 480 19.44 -7.08 18.10
C THR A 480 18.05 -7.34 18.67
N GLY A 481 16.98 -6.85 18.04
CA GLY A 481 15.61 -7.03 18.52
C GLY A 481 15.17 -8.50 18.55
N ARG A 482 15.83 -9.36 17.76
CA ARG A 482 15.56 -10.80 17.73
C ARG A 482 15.71 -11.48 19.09
N SER A 483 16.76 -11.17 19.86
CA SER A 483 16.97 -11.76 21.19
C SER A 483 15.96 -11.25 22.23
N HIS A 484 15.26 -10.16 21.92
CA HIS A 484 14.25 -9.53 22.78
C HIS A 484 12.82 -9.72 22.24
N TYR A 485 12.62 -10.67 21.31
CA TYR A 485 11.32 -10.98 20.71
C TYR A 485 10.62 -9.78 20.04
N VAL A 486 11.38 -8.95 19.33
CA VAL A 486 10.84 -7.87 18.50
C VAL A 486 10.74 -8.32 17.05
N ALA A 487 9.51 -8.48 16.55
CA ALA A 487 9.19 -8.84 15.18
C ALA A 487 8.98 -7.57 14.36
N THR A 488 9.87 -7.31 13.41
CA THR A 488 9.88 -6.06 12.62
C THR A 488 9.24 -6.30 11.26
N ILE A 489 8.17 -5.58 10.93
CA ILE A 489 7.46 -5.63 9.65
C ILE A 489 7.53 -4.25 9.02
N LEU A 490 8.23 -4.16 7.89
CA LEU A 490 8.58 -2.93 7.20
C LEU A 490 7.89 -2.89 5.84
N GLY A 491 6.99 -1.94 5.64
CA GLY A 491 6.41 -1.64 4.34
C GLY A 491 7.17 -0.52 3.63
N ILE A 492 7.50 -0.74 2.35
CA ILE A 492 8.04 0.31 1.46
C ILE A 492 7.34 0.24 0.09
N GLN A 493 7.27 1.33 -0.66
CA GLN A 493 6.76 1.25 -2.04
C GLN A 493 7.81 0.72 -3.02
N SER A 494 9.06 1.17 -2.86
CA SER A 494 10.19 0.74 -3.69
C SER A 494 11.52 0.92 -2.97
N ILE A 495 12.52 0.14 -3.38
CA ILE A 495 13.89 0.29 -2.84
C ILE A 495 14.50 1.65 -3.24
N THR A 496 14.15 2.17 -4.42
CA THR A 496 14.60 3.50 -4.87
C THR A 496 14.12 4.62 -3.94
N GLN A 497 12.88 4.54 -3.47
CA GLN A 497 12.34 5.49 -2.49
C GLN A 497 13.11 5.38 -1.16
N LEU A 498 13.37 4.17 -0.68
CA LEU A 498 14.16 3.97 0.53
C LEU A 498 15.58 4.57 0.38
N ILE A 499 16.24 4.38 -0.76
CA ILE A 499 17.55 5.00 -1.04
C ILE A 499 17.45 6.53 -1.07
N ALA A 500 16.37 7.07 -1.63
CA ALA A 500 16.14 8.51 -1.69
C ALA A 500 15.98 9.12 -0.29
N ASP A 501 15.30 8.45 0.64
CA ASP A 501 15.04 9.01 1.98
C ASP A 501 16.14 8.68 3.01
N TYR A 502 16.62 7.43 3.03
CA TYR A 502 17.60 6.96 4.03
C TYR A 502 19.06 7.05 3.54
N GLY A 503 19.28 7.32 2.26
CA GLY A 503 20.60 7.20 1.65
C GLY A 503 20.94 5.75 1.29
N LYS A 504 21.87 5.60 0.34
CA LYS A 504 22.19 4.30 -0.28
C LYS A 504 22.71 3.27 0.74
N GLU A 505 23.65 3.67 1.60
CA GLU A 505 24.29 2.77 2.56
C GLU A 505 23.29 2.19 3.57
N LEU A 506 22.45 3.04 4.17
CA LEU A 506 21.44 2.58 5.13
C LEU A 506 20.35 1.73 4.47
N ALA A 507 19.92 2.10 3.26
CA ALA A 507 18.92 1.34 2.51
C ALA A 507 19.42 -0.07 2.14
N GLU A 508 20.69 -0.20 1.74
CA GLU A 508 21.32 -1.50 1.45
C GLU A 508 21.37 -2.38 2.70
N VAL A 509 21.82 -1.81 3.84
CA VAL A 509 21.87 -2.55 5.12
C VAL A 509 20.48 -3.00 5.58
N ILE A 510 19.45 -2.15 5.45
CA ILE A 510 18.07 -2.52 5.81
C ILE A 510 17.59 -3.70 4.95
N PHE A 511 17.85 -3.65 3.63
CA PHE A 511 17.45 -4.71 2.71
C PHE A 511 18.16 -6.04 3.03
N ASP A 512 19.47 -6.00 3.27
CA ASP A 512 20.29 -7.19 3.50
C ASP A 512 20.02 -7.85 4.85
N ASN A 513 19.71 -7.07 5.90
CA ASN A 513 19.44 -7.61 7.23
C ASN A 513 18.02 -8.19 7.35
N CYS A 514 17.08 -7.80 6.47
CA CYS A 514 15.75 -8.39 6.42
C CYS A 514 15.80 -9.80 5.81
N SER A 515 15.68 -10.83 6.63
CA SER A 515 15.77 -12.21 6.13
C SER A 515 14.50 -12.68 5.41
N ASN A 516 13.35 -12.06 5.69
CA ASN A 516 12.11 -12.29 4.95
C ASN A 516 11.88 -11.10 4.01
N VAL A 517 11.70 -11.34 2.73
CA VAL A 517 11.47 -10.28 1.72
C VAL A 517 10.34 -10.72 0.80
N PHE A 518 9.29 -9.90 0.71
CA PHE A 518 8.16 -10.11 -0.17
C PHE A 518 7.90 -8.86 -0.99
N SER A 519 7.63 -9.05 -2.28
CA SER A 519 7.27 -7.97 -3.19
C SER A 519 6.00 -8.31 -3.94
N GLY A 520 5.10 -7.33 -4.02
CA GLY A 520 4.07 -7.29 -5.06
C GLY A 520 4.65 -6.79 -6.39
N ALA A 521 3.80 -6.19 -7.22
CA ALA A 521 4.23 -5.54 -8.45
C ALA A 521 5.28 -4.45 -8.16
N ALA A 522 6.41 -4.53 -8.86
CA ALA A 522 7.52 -3.60 -8.69
C ALA A 522 8.30 -3.37 -9.99
N LYS A 523 8.93 -2.21 -10.12
CA LYS A 523 9.69 -1.77 -11.30
C LYS A 523 11.16 -1.50 -10.96
N GLY A 524 11.99 -1.39 -12.01
CA GLY A 524 13.37 -0.93 -11.90
C GLY A 524 14.25 -1.80 -11.00
N GLU A 525 14.94 -1.16 -10.06
CA GLU A 525 15.89 -1.81 -9.15
C GLU A 525 15.22 -2.87 -8.26
N THR A 526 14.00 -2.61 -7.80
CA THR A 526 13.25 -3.55 -6.97
C THR A 526 12.98 -4.87 -7.72
N ALA A 527 12.54 -4.79 -8.98
CA ALA A 527 12.32 -5.98 -9.81
C ALA A 527 13.61 -6.76 -10.09
N ARG A 528 14.75 -6.05 -10.22
CA ARG A 528 16.06 -6.68 -10.37
C ARG A 528 16.43 -7.49 -9.13
N ARG A 529 16.41 -6.89 -7.95
CA ARG A 529 16.77 -7.58 -6.70
C ARG A 529 15.83 -8.75 -6.40
N MET A 530 14.54 -8.58 -6.68
CA MET A 530 13.58 -9.68 -6.52
C MET A 530 13.86 -10.85 -7.48
N SER A 531 14.19 -10.59 -8.76
CA SER A 531 14.59 -11.67 -9.68
C SER A 531 15.86 -12.38 -9.20
N GLU A 532 16.83 -11.63 -8.67
CA GLU A 532 18.07 -12.18 -8.11
C GLU A 532 17.82 -13.07 -6.88
N ILE A 533 16.89 -12.69 -5.98
CA ILE A 533 16.47 -13.51 -4.83
C ILE A 533 15.88 -14.86 -5.25
N PHE A 534 15.03 -14.86 -6.30
CA PHE A 534 14.46 -16.11 -6.83
C PHE A 534 15.51 -16.96 -7.53
N GLY A 535 16.52 -16.33 -8.13
CA GLY A 535 17.62 -17.00 -8.80
C GLY A 535 17.21 -17.66 -10.12
N LYS A 536 18.02 -18.63 -10.55
CA LYS A 536 17.90 -19.31 -11.85
C LYS A 536 17.75 -20.82 -11.68
N ILE A 537 16.97 -21.43 -12.54
CA ILE A 537 16.78 -22.89 -12.60
C ILE A 537 17.13 -23.43 -13.98
N HIS A 538 17.47 -24.72 -14.02
CA HIS A 538 17.66 -25.46 -15.26
C HIS A 538 16.31 -25.58 -15.97
N GLN A 539 16.20 -24.96 -17.15
CA GLN A 539 15.03 -25.07 -18.01
C GLN A 539 15.42 -25.71 -19.35
N GLU A 540 14.57 -26.61 -19.84
CA GLU A 540 14.76 -27.23 -21.15
C GLU A 540 14.39 -26.25 -22.27
N LYS A 541 15.34 -26.02 -23.17
CA LYS A 541 15.16 -25.26 -24.40
C LYS A 541 15.09 -26.23 -25.58
N GLN A 542 13.91 -26.33 -26.18
CA GLN A 542 13.72 -27.08 -27.41
C GLN A 542 13.88 -26.15 -28.61
N SER A 543 14.99 -26.25 -29.34
CA SER A 543 15.17 -25.58 -30.63
C SER A 543 14.87 -26.55 -31.77
N LYS A 544 13.93 -26.18 -32.64
CA LYS A 544 13.63 -26.93 -33.86
C LYS A 544 14.29 -26.24 -35.05
N THR A 545 15.22 -26.94 -35.69
CA THR A 545 15.84 -26.48 -36.94
C THR A 545 15.18 -27.22 -38.10
N ILE A 546 14.58 -26.46 -39.01
CA ILE A 546 13.94 -26.99 -40.21
C ILE A 546 14.85 -26.68 -41.40
N SER A 547 15.49 -27.71 -41.94
CA SER A 547 16.26 -27.62 -43.18
C SER A 547 15.46 -28.17 -44.36
N ARG A 548 15.92 -27.94 -45.61
CA ARG A 548 15.27 -28.46 -46.82
C ARG A 548 15.13 -30.01 -46.83
N ASN A 549 15.97 -30.71 -46.06
CA ASN A 549 16.09 -32.17 -46.08
C ASN A 549 15.69 -32.86 -44.77
N ASP A 550 15.70 -32.17 -43.64
CA ASP A 550 15.46 -32.76 -42.32
C ASP A 550 14.90 -31.76 -41.29
N THR A 551 14.15 -32.25 -40.31
CA THR A 551 13.69 -31.48 -39.14
C THR A 551 14.35 -32.04 -37.89
N THR A 552 15.34 -31.33 -37.36
CA THR A 552 16.04 -31.73 -36.14
C THR A 552 15.50 -30.97 -34.94
N THR A 553 15.16 -31.70 -33.88
CA THR A 553 14.83 -31.16 -32.56
C THR A 553 16.08 -31.27 -31.69
N ASN A 554 16.70 -30.15 -31.38
CA ASN A 554 17.75 -30.10 -30.38
C ASN A 554 17.14 -29.68 -29.04
N ILE A 555 17.37 -30.48 -28.00
CA ILE A 555 16.96 -30.22 -26.63
C ILE A 555 18.22 -29.89 -25.86
N SER A 556 18.36 -28.63 -25.47
CA SER A 556 19.45 -28.17 -24.61
C SER A 556 18.88 -27.69 -23.28
N THR A 557 19.71 -27.63 -22.25
CA THR A 557 19.30 -27.08 -20.95
C THR A 557 20.01 -25.76 -20.72
N ALA A 558 19.31 -24.74 -20.23
CA ALA A 558 19.89 -23.44 -19.90
C ALA A 558 19.43 -23.00 -18.51
N MET A 559 20.31 -22.29 -17.80
CA MET A 559 19.97 -21.64 -16.52
C MET A 559 19.23 -20.33 -16.80
N LEU A 560 17.92 -20.31 -16.53
CA LEU A 560 17.05 -19.16 -16.75
C LEU A 560 16.40 -18.72 -15.43
N GLU A 561 16.08 -17.43 -15.33
CA GLU A 561 15.42 -16.84 -14.14
C GLU A 561 14.08 -17.52 -13.89
N ILE A 562 13.80 -17.88 -12.62
CA ILE A 562 12.49 -18.44 -12.25
C ILE A 562 11.39 -17.39 -12.43
N LEU A 563 11.70 -16.16 -12.03
CA LEU A 563 10.77 -15.05 -12.00
C LEU A 563 11.41 -13.83 -12.68
N PRO A 564 11.27 -13.69 -14.01
CA PRO A 564 11.88 -12.59 -14.75
C PRO A 564 11.35 -11.22 -14.34
N LYS A 565 12.16 -10.17 -14.52
CA LYS A 565 11.82 -8.77 -14.18
C LYS A 565 10.50 -8.30 -14.82
N SER A 566 10.21 -8.71 -16.05
CA SER A 566 8.98 -8.37 -16.76
C SER A 566 7.74 -8.93 -16.05
N LYS A 567 7.83 -10.14 -15.50
CA LYS A 567 6.75 -10.80 -14.76
C LYS A 567 6.52 -10.18 -13.39
N ILE A 568 7.59 -9.74 -12.72
CA ILE A 568 7.51 -8.96 -11.47
C ILE A 568 6.83 -7.61 -11.73
N THR A 569 7.17 -6.97 -12.85
CA THR A 569 6.56 -5.68 -13.24
C THR A 569 5.09 -5.83 -13.59
N GLY A 570 4.71 -6.94 -14.25
CA GLY A 570 3.35 -7.23 -14.68
C GLY A 570 2.49 -8.01 -13.68
N MET A 571 2.90 -8.15 -12.41
CA MET A 571 2.10 -8.84 -11.40
C MET A 571 0.76 -8.12 -11.19
N SER A 572 -0.33 -8.89 -11.10
CA SER A 572 -1.64 -8.36 -10.72
C SER A 572 -1.71 -8.09 -9.21
N THR A 573 -2.59 -7.18 -8.81
CA THR A 573 -2.87 -6.90 -7.38
C THR A 573 -3.15 -8.18 -6.59
N GLY A 574 -2.58 -8.28 -5.40
CA GLY A 574 -2.69 -9.47 -4.54
C GLY A 574 -1.73 -10.61 -4.90
N HIS A 575 -1.01 -10.54 -6.04
CA HIS A 575 0.10 -11.46 -6.28
C HIS A 575 1.36 -10.96 -5.58
N PHE A 576 1.99 -11.86 -4.84
CA PHE A 576 3.24 -11.59 -4.14
C PHE A 576 4.26 -12.68 -4.44
N GLY A 577 5.51 -12.26 -4.58
CA GLY A 577 6.68 -13.14 -4.69
C GLY A 577 7.70 -12.80 -3.62
N GLY A 578 8.32 -13.79 -2.99
CA GLY A 578 9.28 -13.55 -1.94
C GLY A 578 9.99 -14.79 -1.42
N ILE A 579 10.81 -14.55 -0.41
CA ILE A 579 11.54 -15.57 0.34
C ILE A 579 11.21 -15.46 1.83
N VAL A 580 11.00 -16.61 2.48
CA VAL A 580 10.88 -16.72 3.93
C VAL A 580 12.15 -17.29 4.57
N ALA A 581 12.45 -16.85 5.78
CA ALA A 581 13.50 -17.40 6.62
C ALA A 581 12.93 -18.45 7.58
N ASP A 582 13.72 -19.48 7.86
CA ASP A 582 13.38 -20.57 8.78
C ASP A 582 14.23 -20.54 10.07
N THR A 583 13.94 -21.48 10.96
CA THR A 583 14.74 -21.73 12.16
C THR A 583 15.21 -23.18 12.19
N PHE A 584 16.16 -23.48 13.08
CA PHE A 584 16.64 -24.86 13.25
C PHE A 584 15.52 -25.80 13.71
N GLU A 585 14.58 -25.29 14.50
CA GLU A 585 13.46 -26.06 15.05
C GLU A 585 12.31 -26.22 14.03
N SER A 586 12.22 -25.36 13.02
CA SER A 586 11.15 -25.35 12.04
C SER A 586 11.69 -25.10 10.63
N PRO A 587 12.40 -26.08 10.03
CA PRO A 587 13.00 -25.94 8.71
C PRO A 587 11.93 -25.88 7.62
N ILE A 588 12.10 -24.98 6.65
CA ILE A 588 11.19 -24.82 5.51
C ILE A 588 11.85 -25.39 4.26
N LYS A 589 11.25 -26.45 3.69
CA LYS A 589 11.78 -27.13 2.50
C LYS A 589 11.85 -26.21 1.27
N ASN A 590 10.80 -25.43 1.05
CA ASN A 590 10.67 -24.51 -0.09
C ASN A 590 10.46 -23.09 0.44
N LYS A 591 11.54 -22.31 0.51
CA LYS A 591 11.53 -20.94 1.08
C LYS A 591 11.00 -19.88 0.11
N LEU A 592 11.10 -20.13 -1.19
CA LEU A 592 10.56 -19.23 -2.22
C LEU A 592 9.06 -19.43 -2.33
N SER A 593 8.32 -18.34 -2.41
CA SER A 593 6.87 -18.31 -2.60
C SER A 593 6.50 -17.30 -3.67
N TYR A 594 5.62 -17.66 -4.60
CA TYR A 594 5.07 -16.79 -5.64
C TYR A 594 3.65 -17.20 -6.00
N GLY A 595 2.68 -16.33 -5.77
CA GLY A 595 1.29 -16.59 -6.12
C GLY A 595 0.33 -15.52 -5.63
N LEU A 596 -0.96 -15.79 -5.81
CA LEU A 596 -2.07 -14.93 -5.38
C LEU A 596 -2.35 -15.19 -3.89
N VAL A 597 -2.09 -14.20 -3.06
CA VAL A 597 -2.42 -14.26 -1.63
C VAL A 597 -3.94 -14.30 -1.46
N ARG A 598 -4.43 -15.14 -0.54
CA ARG A 598 -5.85 -15.28 -0.22
C ARG A 598 -6.09 -14.81 1.22
N PRO A 599 -6.39 -13.53 1.44
CA PRO A 599 -6.61 -13.00 2.78
C PRO A 599 -7.86 -13.60 3.43
N ASN A 600 -7.93 -13.60 4.77
CA ASN A 600 -9.10 -14.10 5.48
C ASN A 600 -10.33 -13.17 5.31
N MET A 601 -11.15 -13.45 4.29
CA MET A 601 -12.29 -12.60 3.91
C MET A 601 -13.36 -12.45 5.02
N GLU A 602 -13.49 -13.42 5.94
CA GLU A 602 -14.43 -13.30 7.06
C GLU A 602 -13.99 -12.22 8.05
N SER A 603 -12.69 -12.18 8.37
CA SER A 603 -12.10 -11.14 9.22
C SER A 603 -12.20 -9.75 8.57
N LYS A 604 -12.00 -9.68 7.24
CA LYS A 604 -12.10 -8.42 6.48
C LYS A 604 -13.49 -7.78 6.52
N LYS A 605 -14.56 -8.57 6.65
CA LYS A 605 -15.93 -8.01 6.75
C LYS A 605 -16.18 -7.24 8.05
N ILE A 606 -15.37 -7.50 9.09
CA ILE A 606 -15.57 -6.93 10.43
C ILE A 606 -14.59 -5.78 10.70
N GLN A 607 -13.55 -5.62 9.87
CA GLN A 607 -12.42 -4.73 10.15
C GLN A 607 -12.77 -3.22 10.20
N ALA A 608 -13.93 -2.83 9.69
CA ALA A 608 -14.44 -1.46 9.71
C ALA A 608 -15.83 -1.36 10.37
N LYS A 609 -16.19 -2.32 11.23
CA LYS A 609 -17.52 -2.37 11.84
C LYS A 609 -17.69 -1.35 12.96
N TYR A 610 -16.63 -1.10 13.73
CA TYR A 610 -16.64 -0.20 14.87
C TYR A 610 -15.57 0.88 14.73
N ASP A 611 -15.94 2.12 15.02
CA ASP A 611 -14.98 3.22 15.13
C ASP A 611 -14.20 3.15 16.44
N ILE A 612 -13.02 3.78 16.44
CA ILE A 612 -12.23 4.00 17.66
C ILE A 612 -13.05 4.94 18.58
N PRO A 613 -13.27 4.55 19.84
CA PRO A 613 -14.09 5.33 20.77
C PRO A 613 -13.41 6.65 21.14
N ILE A 614 -14.22 7.59 21.62
CA ILE A 614 -13.74 8.80 22.29
C ILE A 614 -12.99 8.37 23.57
N ILE A 615 -11.72 8.76 23.66
CA ILE A 615 -10.82 8.47 24.78
C ILE A 615 -10.84 9.64 25.77
N GLN A 616 -10.76 10.86 25.25
CA GLN A 616 -10.82 12.10 26.04
C GLN A 616 -12.20 12.72 25.88
N ASN A 617 -12.94 12.81 26.99
CA ASN A 617 -14.26 13.44 26.99
C ASN A 617 -14.13 14.93 27.31
N PHE A 618 -14.53 15.78 26.37
CA PHE A 618 -14.55 17.24 26.52
C PHE A 618 -15.97 17.78 26.79
N LYS A 619 -16.96 16.93 27.12
CA LYS A 619 -18.27 17.41 27.57
C LYS A 619 -18.17 17.94 29.01
N LEU A 620 -18.56 19.20 29.21
CA LEU A 620 -18.71 19.84 30.52
C LEU A 620 -19.86 19.22 31.33
N GLU A 621 -19.83 19.36 32.66
CA GLU A 621 -20.93 18.86 33.52
C GLU A 621 -22.28 19.54 33.22
N ASN A 622 -22.27 20.81 32.79
CA ASN A 622 -23.44 21.57 32.39
C ASN A 622 -23.69 21.57 30.86
N HIS A 623 -23.01 20.72 30.10
CA HIS A 623 -23.09 20.67 28.63
C HIS A 623 -24.52 20.53 28.11
N ASP A 624 -25.28 19.57 28.65
CA ASP A 624 -26.66 19.33 28.22
C ASP A 624 -27.58 20.55 28.46
N ALA A 625 -27.30 21.33 29.51
CA ALA A 625 -28.03 22.55 29.81
C ALA A 625 -27.69 23.66 28.80
N LEU A 626 -26.40 23.82 28.45
CA LEU A 626 -25.93 24.78 27.44
C LEU A 626 -26.52 24.48 26.06
N VAL A 627 -26.49 23.21 25.64
CA VAL A 627 -27.11 22.76 24.38
C VAL A 627 -28.61 23.02 24.41
N SER A 628 -29.29 22.66 25.50
CA SER A 628 -30.74 22.88 25.65
C SER A 628 -31.12 24.35 25.62
N GLU A 629 -30.32 25.22 26.24
CA GLU A 629 -30.53 26.67 26.23
C GLU A 629 -30.35 27.24 24.82
N LYS A 630 -29.26 26.88 24.13
CA LYS A 630 -29.02 27.31 22.76
C LYS A 630 -30.13 26.82 21.81
N MET A 631 -30.59 25.57 21.97
CA MET A 631 -31.71 25.01 21.21
C MET A 631 -33.03 25.74 21.44
N LYS A 632 -33.26 26.36 22.61
CA LYS A 632 -34.43 27.23 22.82
C LYS A 632 -34.37 28.46 21.91
N SER A 633 -33.20 29.06 21.71
CA SER A 633 -33.01 30.18 20.80
C SER A 633 -33.30 29.79 19.35
N PHE A 634 -32.82 28.61 18.91
CA PHE A 634 -33.14 28.06 17.58
C PHE A 634 -34.64 27.81 17.39
N ARG A 635 -35.33 27.29 18.41
CA ARG A 635 -36.79 27.08 18.40
C ARG A 635 -37.57 28.40 18.37
N LYS A 636 -37.14 29.41 19.12
CA LYS A 636 -37.75 30.75 19.14
C LYS A 636 -37.75 31.37 17.73
N LEU A 637 -36.63 31.25 17.01
CA LEU A 637 -36.47 31.75 15.64
C LEU A 637 -37.10 30.84 14.57
N LYS A 638 -37.62 29.67 14.95
CA LYS A 638 -38.08 28.65 13.99
C LYS A 638 -37.02 28.32 12.93
N PHE A 639 -35.76 28.27 13.35
CA PHE A 639 -34.56 28.21 12.50
C PHE A 639 -34.61 27.12 11.43
N HIS A 640 -35.18 25.95 11.72
CA HIS A 640 -35.35 24.85 10.76
C HIS A 640 -36.17 25.24 9.52
N ASN A 641 -37.15 26.14 9.64
CA ASN A 641 -37.91 26.59 8.48
C ASN A 641 -37.07 27.52 7.60
N SER A 642 -36.25 28.38 8.22
CA SER A 642 -35.33 29.24 7.48
C SER A 642 -34.22 28.44 6.80
N LEU A 643 -33.70 27.39 7.45
CA LEU A 643 -32.75 26.45 6.84
C LEU A 643 -33.31 25.75 5.61
N ALA A 644 -34.59 25.37 5.62
CA ALA A 644 -35.22 24.71 4.49
C ALA A 644 -35.35 25.61 3.25
N GLU A 645 -35.23 26.93 3.42
CA GLU A 645 -35.33 27.93 2.33
C GLU A 645 -33.97 28.53 1.96
N ILE A 646 -32.89 28.11 2.63
CA ILE A 646 -31.53 28.59 2.33
C ILE A 646 -31.09 28.09 0.96
N ASP A 647 -30.36 28.92 0.23
CA ASP A 647 -29.77 28.55 -1.05
C ASP A 647 -28.51 27.73 -0.79
N VAL A 648 -28.61 26.44 -1.09
CA VAL A 648 -27.53 25.46 -0.89
C VAL A 648 -26.50 25.48 -2.02
N ASN A 649 -26.76 26.19 -3.12
CA ASN A 649 -25.84 26.28 -4.27
C ASN A 649 -24.81 27.41 -4.15
N GLN A 650 -24.68 28.01 -2.97
CA GLN A 650 -23.72 29.07 -2.70
C GLN A 650 -22.30 28.50 -2.76
N VAL A 651 -21.48 29.09 -3.64
CA VAL A 651 -20.11 28.60 -3.91
C VAL A 651 -19.05 29.47 -3.24
N ASP A 652 -19.37 30.72 -2.94
CA ASP A 652 -18.44 31.67 -2.31
C ASP A 652 -18.75 31.81 -0.81
N TYR A 653 -17.79 31.37 0.01
CA TYR A 653 -17.84 31.44 1.47
C TYR A 653 -17.96 32.88 1.99
N ILE A 654 -17.22 33.82 1.39
CA ILE A 654 -17.16 35.20 1.87
C ILE A 654 -18.48 35.90 1.54
N ASP A 655 -18.96 35.75 0.30
CA ASP A 655 -20.23 36.34 -0.12
C ASP A 655 -21.42 35.73 0.62
N PHE A 656 -21.36 34.42 0.93
CA PHE A 656 -22.37 33.74 1.73
C PHE A 656 -22.57 34.46 3.07
N TYR A 657 -21.49 34.62 3.85
CA TYR A 657 -21.57 35.17 5.20
C TYR A 657 -21.78 36.68 5.29
N ASN A 658 -21.37 37.44 4.26
CA ASN A 658 -21.35 38.90 4.30
C ASN A 658 -22.45 39.56 3.46
N SER A 659 -22.95 38.91 2.41
CA SER A 659 -23.92 39.54 1.50
C SER A 659 -25.20 38.73 1.38
N TYR A 660 -25.09 37.42 1.16
CA TYR A 660 -26.25 36.55 1.01
C TYR A 660 -27.08 36.46 2.31
N LEU A 661 -26.43 36.19 3.46
CA LEU A 661 -27.13 36.03 4.73
C LEU A 661 -27.87 37.29 5.19
N GLU A 662 -27.33 38.48 4.90
CA GLU A 662 -28.01 39.74 5.22
C GLU A 662 -29.31 39.87 4.43
N GLY A 663 -29.24 39.73 3.09
CA GLY A 663 -30.44 39.79 2.24
C GLY A 663 -31.44 38.67 2.54
N PHE A 664 -30.95 37.48 2.90
CA PHE A 664 -31.78 36.36 3.31
C PHE A 664 -32.51 36.64 4.64
N ALA A 665 -31.79 37.15 5.64
CA ALA A 665 -32.37 37.47 6.96
C ALA A 665 -33.42 38.58 6.86
N GLU A 666 -33.18 39.61 6.03
CA GLU A 666 -34.15 40.70 5.81
C GLU A 666 -35.49 40.21 5.25
N LYS A 667 -35.44 39.18 4.38
CA LYS A 667 -36.63 38.59 3.75
C LYS A 667 -37.45 37.71 4.71
N HIS A 668 -36.79 37.02 5.64
CA HIS A 668 -37.44 36.02 6.49
C HIS A 668 -37.82 36.53 7.89
N TYR A 669 -37.11 37.55 8.41
CA TYR A 669 -37.32 38.08 9.75
C TYR A 669 -37.70 39.56 9.71
N ARG A 670 -38.73 39.95 10.49
CA ARG A 670 -39.24 41.33 10.55
C ARG A 670 -38.53 42.18 11.60
N GLU A 671 -38.19 41.58 12.74
CA GLU A 671 -37.51 42.26 13.84
C GLU A 671 -36.00 42.26 13.59
N GLN A 672 -35.33 43.37 13.93
CA GLN A 672 -33.88 43.51 13.75
C GLN A 672 -33.12 42.51 14.62
N ASP A 673 -33.53 42.35 15.88
CA ASP A 673 -32.92 41.41 16.82
C ASP A 673 -32.94 39.96 16.32
N ASP A 674 -34.03 39.54 15.66
CA ASP A 674 -34.15 38.20 15.09
C ASP A 674 -33.22 38.00 13.88
N ARG A 675 -33.00 39.05 13.07
CA ARG A 675 -32.05 39.02 11.93
C ARG A 675 -30.62 38.86 12.42
N GLU A 676 -30.22 39.69 13.38
CA GLU A 676 -28.87 39.66 13.95
C GLU A 676 -28.61 38.32 14.65
N THR A 677 -29.59 37.82 15.41
CA THR A 677 -29.48 36.51 16.08
C THR A 677 -29.38 35.38 15.05
N PHE A 678 -30.16 35.39 13.97
CA PHE A 678 -30.06 34.38 12.91
C PHE A 678 -28.67 34.36 12.28
N ILE A 679 -28.15 35.51 11.86
CA ILE A 679 -26.83 35.62 11.23
C ILE A 679 -25.74 35.14 12.19
N ALA A 680 -25.80 35.53 13.48
CA ALA A 680 -24.86 35.08 14.49
C ALA A 680 -24.87 33.54 14.66
N LEU A 681 -26.06 32.93 14.71
CA LEU A 681 -26.18 31.47 14.82
C LEU A 681 -25.66 30.73 13.58
N VAL A 682 -25.94 31.25 12.38
CA VAL A 682 -25.43 30.67 11.13
C VAL A 682 -23.90 30.75 11.06
N LYS A 683 -23.31 31.86 11.51
CA LYS A 683 -21.87 32.04 11.63
C LYS A 683 -21.25 31.11 12.67
N GLU A 684 -21.83 31.03 13.86
CA GLU A 684 -21.34 30.15 14.94
C GLU A 684 -21.34 28.67 14.58
N LEU A 685 -22.30 28.21 13.78
CA LEU A 685 -22.39 26.82 13.32
C LEU A 685 -21.57 26.54 12.06
N SER A 686 -20.84 27.54 11.52
CA SER A 686 -20.12 27.41 10.24
C SER A 686 -20.97 26.76 9.14
N LEU A 687 -22.24 27.17 9.04
CA LEU A 687 -23.24 26.50 8.20
C LEU A 687 -22.85 26.32 6.72
N PHE A 688 -21.96 27.17 6.18
CA PHE A 688 -21.47 27.05 4.81
C PHE A 688 -20.85 25.66 4.55
N ASP A 689 -20.09 25.13 5.51
CA ASP A 689 -19.44 23.81 5.42
C ASP A 689 -20.45 22.64 5.37
N HIS A 690 -21.71 22.94 5.66
CA HIS A 690 -22.79 21.98 5.81
C HIS A 690 -23.91 22.13 4.76
N LEU A 691 -23.78 23.05 3.79
CA LEU A 691 -24.82 23.31 2.78
C LEU A 691 -25.19 22.06 1.96
N GLN A 692 -24.21 21.23 1.61
CA GLN A 692 -24.46 19.98 0.87
C GLN A 692 -25.27 18.97 1.71
N THR A 693 -24.95 18.82 3.00
CA THR A 693 -25.70 17.94 3.91
C THR A 693 -27.13 18.44 4.08
N ILE A 694 -27.32 19.77 4.11
CA ILE A 694 -28.65 20.38 4.19
C ILE A 694 -29.46 20.08 2.92
N ASP A 695 -28.86 20.17 1.72
CA ASP A 695 -29.51 19.81 0.46
C ASP A 695 -29.97 18.34 0.45
N GLU A 696 -29.11 17.42 0.91
CA GLU A 696 -29.45 16.00 1.04
C GLU A 696 -30.67 15.80 1.97
N LEU A 697 -30.68 16.44 3.14
CA LEU A 697 -31.76 16.35 4.12
C LEU A 697 -33.08 16.97 3.62
N ILE A 698 -33.01 18.03 2.80
CA ILE A 698 -34.18 18.63 2.15
C ILE A 698 -34.82 17.65 1.17
N ASN A 699 -34.01 16.87 0.45
CA ASN A 699 -34.46 15.96 -0.59
C ASN A 699 -35.05 14.63 -0.05
N GLU A 700 -34.78 14.24 1.20
CA GLU A 700 -35.21 12.95 1.79
C GLU A 700 -36.67 12.89 2.33
N GLY A 701 -37.46 13.95 2.16
CA GLY A 701 -38.92 13.90 2.31
C GLY A 701 -39.49 13.95 3.75
N ASN A 702 -38.64 14.00 4.79
CA ASN A 702 -39.05 14.22 6.19
C ASN A 702 -38.30 15.41 6.85
N LEU A 703 -38.42 16.59 6.22
CA LEU A 703 -37.57 17.77 6.48
C LEU A 703 -37.48 18.21 7.95
N LYS A 704 -38.60 18.33 8.68
CA LYS A 704 -38.60 19.01 9.99
C LYS A 704 -37.84 18.28 11.09
N PRO A 705 -38.13 17.00 11.41
CA PRO A 705 -37.39 16.29 12.45
C PRO A 705 -35.92 16.11 12.08
N ASN A 706 -35.63 15.81 10.81
CA ASN A 706 -34.27 15.61 10.33
C ASN A 706 -33.41 16.88 10.45
N LEU A 707 -33.96 18.07 10.16
CA LEU A 707 -33.24 19.33 10.32
C LEU A 707 -33.09 19.75 11.78
N GLU A 708 -34.07 19.46 12.66
CA GLU A 708 -33.94 19.78 14.09
C GLU A 708 -32.88 18.89 14.76
N ASP A 709 -32.85 17.60 14.42
CA ASP A 709 -31.82 16.66 14.89
C ASP A 709 -30.43 17.04 14.36
N PHE A 710 -30.34 17.42 13.08
CA PHE A 710 -29.09 17.90 12.48
C PHE A 710 -28.55 19.16 13.19
N VAL A 711 -29.41 20.16 13.44
CA VAL A 711 -29.02 21.37 14.17
C VAL A 711 -28.63 21.03 15.61
N PHE A 712 -29.32 20.10 16.26
CA PHE A 712 -28.94 19.62 17.59
C PHE A 712 -27.52 19.04 17.60
N ASP A 713 -27.20 18.17 16.64
CA ASP A 713 -25.86 17.57 16.52
C ASP A 713 -24.78 18.61 16.23
N LEU A 714 -25.06 19.61 15.39
CA LEU A 714 -24.16 20.73 15.15
C LEU A 714 -23.91 21.54 16.42
N VAL A 715 -24.94 21.83 17.20
CA VAL A 715 -24.83 22.58 18.46
C VAL A 715 -24.07 21.77 19.51
N ASP A 716 -24.35 20.47 19.64
CA ASP A 716 -23.62 19.56 20.54
C ASP A 716 -22.12 19.57 20.18
N ARG A 717 -21.80 19.42 18.89
CA ARG A 717 -20.42 19.43 18.39
C ARG A 717 -19.75 20.79 18.57
N MET A 718 -20.44 21.89 18.33
CA MET A 718 -19.91 23.25 18.50
C MET A 718 -19.43 23.49 19.93
N PHE A 719 -20.22 23.10 20.95
CA PHE A 719 -19.81 23.26 22.34
C PHE A 719 -18.63 22.37 22.72
N ILE A 720 -18.58 21.13 22.21
CA ILE A 720 -17.42 20.24 22.40
C ILE A 720 -16.18 20.87 21.77
N GLN A 721 -16.28 21.40 20.55
CA GLN A 721 -15.14 22.01 19.85
C GLN A 721 -14.64 23.26 20.59
N LYS A 722 -15.55 24.12 21.07
CA LYS A 722 -15.19 25.27 21.91
C LYS A 722 -14.45 24.85 23.18
N GLU A 723 -14.88 23.77 23.82
CA GLU A 723 -14.21 23.25 25.02
C GLU A 723 -12.85 22.62 24.70
N ILE A 724 -12.72 21.93 23.56
CA ILE A 724 -11.42 21.45 23.05
C ILE A 724 -10.48 22.65 22.87
N ASP A 725 -10.89 23.67 22.14
CA ASP A 725 -10.05 24.84 21.85
C ASP A 725 -9.64 25.55 23.15
N ARG A 726 -10.56 25.69 24.11
CA ARG A 726 -10.27 26.23 25.45
C ARG A 726 -9.21 25.40 26.19
N VAL A 727 -9.36 24.08 26.26
CA VAL A 727 -8.41 23.19 26.95
C VAL A 727 -7.04 23.18 26.26
N LEU A 728 -7.01 23.23 24.93
CA LEU A 728 -5.79 23.32 24.15
C LEU A 728 -5.06 24.66 24.39
N ASN A 729 -5.80 25.78 24.43
CA ASN A 729 -5.27 27.09 24.77
C ASN A 729 -4.73 27.14 26.20
N ASP A 730 -5.51 26.67 27.18
CA ASP A 730 -5.09 26.61 28.59
C ASP A 730 -3.79 25.81 28.75
N ASN A 731 -3.66 24.68 28.02
CA ASN A 731 -2.44 23.88 28.02
C ASN A 731 -1.26 24.65 27.43
N PHE A 732 -1.47 25.31 26.30
CA PHE A 732 -0.44 26.09 25.61
C PHE A 732 0.05 27.25 26.49
N THR A 733 -0.87 28.04 27.05
CA THR A 733 -0.57 29.16 27.96
C THR A 733 0.12 28.67 29.24
N LYS A 734 -0.24 27.49 29.74
CA LYS A 734 0.49 26.86 30.85
C LYS A 734 1.94 26.56 30.50
N VAL A 735 2.22 25.96 29.34
CA VAL A 735 3.61 25.66 28.92
C VAL A 735 4.43 26.94 28.76
N LEU A 736 3.82 28.02 28.26
CA LEU A 736 4.45 29.34 28.19
C LEU A 736 4.81 29.86 29.59
N HIS A 737 3.86 29.83 30.51
CA HIS A 737 4.06 30.28 31.89
C HIS A 737 5.14 29.45 32.61
N ASP A 738 5.13 28.13 32.45
CA ASP A 738 6.10 27.21 33.05
C ASP A 738 7.54 27.58 32.64
N ILE A 739 7.76 28.02 31.39
CA ILE A 739 9.08 28.48 30.91
C ILE A 739 9.38 29.92 31.35
N ASP A 740 8.40 30.83 31.29
CA ASP A 740 8.56 32.23 31.72
C ASP A 740 9.00 32.31 33.19
N GLU A 741 8.33 31.56 34.06
CA GLU A 741 8.67 31.45 35.49
C GLU A 741 10.06 30.82 35.69
N LEU A 742 10.34 29.70 35.02
CA LEU A 742 11.65 29.04 35.09
C LEU A 742 12.79 30.00 34.72
N VAL A 743 12.68 30.72 33.61
CA VAL A 743 13.74 31.61 33.14
C VAL A 743 13.92 32.81 34.06
N ARG A 744 12.83 33.41 34.57
CA ARG A 744 12.90 34.52 35.52
C ARG A 744 13.61 34.14 36.80
N ASP A 745 13.19 33.03 37.41
CA ASP A 745 13.74 32.57 38.67
C ASP A 745 15.24 32.28 38.53
N GLU A 746 15.62 31.48 37.52
CA GLU A 746 17.01 31.06 37.33
C GLU A 746 17.90 32.25 36.97
N TYR A 747 17.42 33.18 36.16
CA TYR A 747 18.19 34.37 35.80
C TYR A 747 18.39 35.28 37.02
N TYR A 748 17.34 35.49 37.83
CA TYR A 748 17.43 36.28 39.05
C TYR A 748 18.37 35.64 40.08
N GLU A 749 18.31 34.31 40.26
CA GLU A 749 19.20 33.60 41.17
C GLU A 749 20.68 33.73 40.78
N ILE A 750 20.99 33.80 39.48
CA ILE A 750 22.36 33.87 38.97
C ILE A 750 22.90 35.30 38.92
N THR A 751 22.08 36.26 38.47
CA THR A 751 22.51 37.64 38.19
C THR A 751 22.13 38.64 39.29
N GLY A 752 21.10 38.33 40.08
CA GLY A 752 20.47 39.27 41.03
C GLY A 752 19.60 40.33 40.36
N GLU A 753 19.44 40.29 39.03
CA GLU A 753 18.67 41.25 38.24
C GLU A 753 17.31 40.66 37.84
N ASN A 754 16.27 41.49 37.89
CA ASN A 754 14.98 41.14 37.32
C ASN A 754 14.99 41.44 35.82
N LEU A 755 14.51 40.51 35.00
CA LEU A 755 14.40 40.70 33.56
C LEU A 755 13.40 41.82 33.23
N GLU A 756 13.89 42.92 32.68
CA GLU A 756 13.04 43.98 32.11
C GLU A 756 12.73 43.65 30.63
N SER A 757 11.45 43.55 30.26
CA SER A 757 10.89 43.23 28.92
C SER A 757 10.74 41.74 28.53
N ALA A 758 10.05 41.49 27.41
CA ALA A 758 9.55 40.18 26.97
C ALA A 758 10.67 39.13 26.91
N ILE A 759 10.49 38.03 27.65
CA ILE A 759 11.43 36.90 27.72
C ILE A 759 11.60 36.22 26.35
N PHE A 760 10.57 36.31 25.52
CA PHE A 760 10.52 35.74 24.19
C PHE A 760 10.94 36.75 23.11
N ASP A 761 11.68 36.27 22.11
CA ASP A 761 12.18 37.08 21.01
C ASP A 761 11.05 37.43 20.01
N LYS A 762 10.60 38.69 20.02
CA LYS A 762 9.48 39.20 19.19
C LYS A 762 9.63 38.97 17.69
N ASN A 763 10.86 38.81 17.18
CA ASN A 763 11.08 38.56 15.75
C ASN A 763 11.00 37.06 15.39
N LYS A 764 10.82 36.18 16.37
CA LYS A 764 10.86 34.71 16.21
C LYS A 764 9.59 34.01 16.67
N ILE A 765 8.76 34.70 17.42
CA ILE A 765 7.38 34.32 17.67
C ILE A 765 6.63 34.62 16.38
N GLY A 766 6.17 33.61 15.64
CA GLY A 766 5.33 33.86 14.48
C GLY A 766 4.09 34.66 14.88
N ASP A 767 3.52 35.42 13.95
CA ASP A 767 2.36 36.30 14.17
C ASP A 767 1.21 35.58 14.95
N GLU A 768 1.09 34.24 14.83
CA GLU A 768 0.08 33.41 15.50
C GLU A 768 0.25 33.22 17.02
N VAL A 769 1.48 33.12 17.55
CA VAL A 769 1.71 32.90 19.00
C VAL A 769 1.58 34.22 19.76
N ASP A 770 2.05 35.32 19.17
CA ASP A 770 1.81 36.66 19.68
C ASP A 770 0.34 37.07 19.50
N GLU A 771 -0.33 36.71 18.40
CA GLU A 771 -1.79 36.87 18.27
C GLU A 771 -2.54 36.08 19.35
N ALA A 772 -2.17 34.84 19.66
CA ALA A 772 -2.83 34.07 20.72
C ALA A 772 -2.63 34.70 22.11
N ILE A 773 -1.40 35.16 22.42
CA ILE A 773 -1.08 35.84 23.70
C ILE A 773 -1.80 37.20 23.80
N ASN A 774 -1.92 37.94 22.69
CA ASN A 774 -2.55 39.25 22.66
C ASN A 774 -4.09 39.16 22.59
N GLN A 775 -4.65 38.20 21.85
CA GLN A 775 -6.09 37.92 21.80
C GLN A 775 -6.62 37.50 23.17
N GLU A 776 -5.89 36.70 23.97
CA GLU A 776 -6.35 36.33 25.32
C GLU A 776 -6.40 37.52 26.30
N ARG A 777 -5.45 38.47 26.17
CA ARG A 777 -5.45 39.72 26.95
C ARG A 777 -6.57 40.66 26.51
N GLU A 778 -6.82 40.79 25.21
CA GLU A 778 -7.89 41.63 24.69
C GLU A 778 -9.28 41.02 24.90
N VAL A 779 -9.48 39.71 24.75
CA VAL A 779 -10.77 39.04 24.97
C VAL A 779 -11.18 39.08 26.44
N SER A 780 -10.23 38.89 27.37
CA SER A 780 -10.51 39.02 28.82
C SER A 780 -10.88 40.46 29.20
N TYR A 781 -10.28 41.46 28.54
CA TYR A 781 -10.57 42.88 28.74
C TYR A 781 -11.88 43.30 28.07
N HIS A 782 -12.15 42.86 26.83
CA HIS A 782 -13.36 43.13 26.07
C HIS A 782 -14.59 42.45 26.67
N TYR A 783 -14.49 41.22 27.17
CA TYR A 783 -15.62 40.53 27.80
C TYR A 783 -16.02 41.21 29.12
N THR A 784 -15.04 41.75 29.86
CA THR A 784 -15.27 42.49 31.11
C THR A 784 -15.81 43.91 30.85
N GLN A 785 -15.40 44.57 29.76
CA GLN A 785 -15.93 45.88 29.36
C GLN A 785 -17.29 45.81 28.64
N GLN A 786 -17.54 44.82 27.78
CA GLN A 786 -18.81 44.67 27.06
C GLN A 786 -20.00 44.38 28.00
N LEU A 787 -19.75 43.76 29.17
CA LEU A 787 -20.74 43.60 30.22
C LEU A 787 -21.05 44.91 30.99
N GLN A 788 -20.19 45.94 30.87
CA GLN A 788 -20.29 47.17 31.65
C GLN A 788 -20.65 48.44 30.85
N THR A 789 -20.58 48.45 29.50
CA THR A 789 -20.68 49.72 28.75
C THR A 789 -21.48 49.70 27.43
N VAL A 790 -22.58 48.95 27.32
CA VAL A 790 -23.51 49.17 26.17
C VAL A 790 -24.63 50.11 26.58
N ASP A 791 -24.42 51.41 26.32
CA ASP A 791 -25.49 52.40 26.20
C ASP A 791 -25.57 52.85 24.74
N SER A 792 -26.80 53.01 24.26
CA SER A 792 -27.17 53.17 22.85
C SER A 792 -26.79 54.55 22.27
N THR A 793 -26.46 54.54 20.97
CA THR A 793 -26.35 55.65 19.99
C THR A 793 -24.94 56.12 19.63
N GLU A 794 -24.45 55.75 18.44
CA GLU A 794 -23.84 56.67 17.45
C GLU A 794 -23.53 55.95 16.12
N LYS A 795 -23.90 56.56 14.99
CA LYS A 795 -23.55 56.16 13.61
C LYS A 795 -22.42 57.06 13.10
N PRO A 796 -21.47 56.56 12.29
CA PRO A 796 -20.68 57.40 11.40
C PRO A 796 -21.02 57.14 9.91
N THR A 797 -21.36 58.23 9.24
CA THR A 797 -21.42 58.48 7.78
C THR A 797 -20.05 58.42 7.11
N PHE A 798 -19.98 58.03 5.82
CA PHE A 798 -19.16 58.73 4.80
C PHE A 798 -19.59 58.38 3.35
N ASP A 799 -19.45 59.39 2.49
CA ASP A 799 -19.98 59.60 1.14
C ASP A 799 -19.31 58.82 -0.02
N GLY A 800 -20.14 58.47 -1.02
CA GLY A 800 -20.06 58.87 -2.44
C GLY A 800 -18.78 58.72 -3.28
N ASN A 801 -18.85 57.89 -4.34
CA ASN A 801 -18.84 58.37 -5.74
C ASN A 801 -19.05 57.25 -6.79
N ASP A 802 -19.83 57.61 -7.81
CA ASP A 802 -20.27 56.85 -8.99
C ASP A 802 -19.19 56.56 -10.05
N THR A 803 -19.44 55.53 -10.87
CA THR A 803 -19.44 55.45 -12.37
C THR A 803 -19.21 53.98 -12.78
N VAL A 804 -20.15 53.19 -13.31
CA VAL A 804 -20.96 53.20 -14.55
C VAL A 804 -20.18 52.78 -15.83
N GLU A 805 -20.70 51.68 -16.42
CA GLU A 805 -20.65 51.21 -17.81
C GLU A 805 -19.33 50.71 -18.42
N ASP A 806 -19.24 49.40 -18.69
CA ASP A 806 -19.41 48.93 -20.08
C ASP A 806 -19.70 47.44 -20.15
N ALA A 807 -20.80 47.10 -20.83
CA ALA A 807 -21.22 45.74 -21.08
C ALA A 807 -21.47 45.55 -22.58
N ARG A 808 -21.20 44.31 -23.01
CA ARG A 808 -21.58 43.64 -24.26
C ARG A 808 -20.54 43.75 -25.37
N LEU A 809 -20.13 42.59 -25.89
CA LEU A 809 -20.24 42.26 -27.31
C LEU A 809 -19.91 40.76 -27.56
N PHE A 810 -20.91 40.09 -28.14
CA PHE A 810 -20.90 38.88 -28.99
C PHE A 810 -21.13 37.47 -28.43
N VAL A 811 -22.16 36.86 -29.04
CA VAL A 811 -22.66 35.48 -28.96
C VAL A 811 -22.55 34.86 -30.37
N ASN A 812 -22.13 33.58 -30.41
CA ASN A 812 -22.28 32.51 -31.42
C ASN A 812 -21.74 32.67 -32.86
N HIS A 813 -20.87 31.75 -33.31
CA HIS A 813 -21.24 30.53 -34.05
C HIS A 813 -20.03 29.61 -34.38
N ASN A 814 -20.36 28.33 -34.64
CA ASN A 814 -19.53 27.13 -34.88
C ASN A 814 -18.55 27.19 -36.08
N GLU A 815 -17.43 26.45 -36.01
CA GLU A 815 -17.08 25.24 -36.82
C GLU A 815 -15.58 24.87 -36.67
N ASP A 816 -15.32 23.55 -36.57
CA ASP A 816 -14.11 22.76 -36.84
C ASP A 816 -12.70 23.37 -36.63
N ASP A 817 -11.90 22.81 -35.69
CA ASP A 817 -10.80 21.89 -36.04
C ASP A 817 -10.02 21.37 -34.81
N ASN A 818 -9.41 20.20 -34.99
CA ASN A 818 -8.59 19.46 -34.03
C ASN A 818 -7.40 20.25 -33.44
N ILE A 819 -7.02 19.94 -32.19
CA ILE A 819 -5.72 19.35 -31.78
C ILE A 819 -5.52 19.50 -30.27
N TYR A 820 -5.33 18.37 -29.60
CA TYR A 820 -4.87 18.23 -28.22
C TYR A 820 -3.43 18.74 -28.07
N TYR A 821 -3.14 19.58 -27.06
CA TYR A 821 -1.79 19.73 -26.54
C TYR A 821 -1.73 19.61 -25.02
N SER A 822 -0.89 18.66 -24.61
CA SER A 822 -0.43 18.27 -23.29
C SER A 822 0.39 19.37 -22.62
N SER A 823 0.11 19.66 -21.35
CA SER A 823 0.85 20.62 -20.52
C SER A 823 1.87 19.91 -19.60
N TYR A 824 3.11 19.78 -20.06
CA TYR A 824 4.29 19.76 -19.18
C TYR A 824 5.40 20.61 -19.82
N PRO A 825 6.17 21.38 -19.02
CA PRO A 825 7.08 22.40 -19.52
C PRO A 825 8.47 21.84 -19.86
N VAL A 826 9.09 22.37 -20.92
CA VAL A 826 10.48 22.07 -21.32
C VAL A 826 11.33 23.31 -21.07
N GLU A 827 12.47 23.07 -20.41
CA GLU A 827 13.53 24.03 -20.04
C GLU A 827 14.12 24.77 -21.25
N GLU A 828 14.32 26.09 -21.11
CA GLU A 828 15.09 26.90 -22.05
C GLU A 828 16.59 26.84 -21.73
N ILE A 829 17.37 26.41 -22.71
CA ILE A 829 18.83 26.56 -22.76
C ILE A 829 19.14 27.84 -23.55
N GLN A 830 19.73 28.83 -22.88
CA GLN A 830 20.27 30.03 -23.51
C GLN A 830 21.54 29.72 -24.31
N SER A 831 21.60 30.22 -25.54
CA SER A 831 22.84 30.42 -26.29
C SER A 831 22.80 31.74 -27.07
N GLN A 832 23.42 32.77 -26.51
CA GLN A 832 24.45 33.66 -27.09
C GLN A 832 24.57 34.95 -26.28
#